data_AF-A0A929FND2-F1
#
_entry.id   AF-A0A929FND2-F1
#
_cell.length_a   1.000
_cell.length_b   1.000
_cell.length_c   1.000
_cell.angle_alpha   90.00
_cell.angle_beta   90.00
_cell.angle_gamma   90.00
#
_symmetry.space_group_name_H-M   'P 1'
#
loop_
_entity.id
_entity.type
_entity.pdbx_description
1 polymer ?
#
loop_
_entity_poly.entity_id
_entity_poly.type
_entity_poly.pdbx_seq_one_letter_code
_entity_poly.pdbx_strand_id
1 'polypeptide(L)'
;MTLRQAQGGDAQSNASATTQPNNVVVVVNSNQDGEIQPDQGLTLREAIAIVNGELGVEQLSAAEKAQITPGNTTSRIEFNLPPDQTTIRLEEILPPLARPGLVVDGTTQPGYDATQSPTAEIAIPTPVVAIAPAPDRQILRGLTIVADNASVRGLSIYGFKTLRDATLSTPPADIFIAHASPPPDISEQYPPNRNFPFYESNVPPKNVTIEFNWLGITPDEEMPDSLSAFGVSVFNSVGTTIRRNRIANHEGSGIITSVRANTLLVTENIIVGNGIAGMPDAIRLEGIINASQITGNLICGNDGSGVYLFKPEGDVQIRDNQIVYNGRRLRRAAVYLMGDNHQVTGNQIGYQTGPGTVVAAYPNSLGNIIVSNSFGELDGLSIDLNTQQHVEPFHFQRGDGVNPPRKSRYQRSTERLRPELVEGSRRSRQTTGNAGINAPEFASREFVALGSQVEVFGQADPDSTVELYRVIENTAIPYGPLNVPLDTVATNEDGRFSAVFDTLQPGDRVSAIATHPQYGTSEPALNAMITSLDGSPLPAENPVTPVTPTPVIPQCTSQAEPPAPPEPPPPPPEPLTLRVPRNVHFALDRSDISPASAEVLDQIAAVLQQYPFLTIELQGHTDPRASAAYNQALAERRALSVRNYLLRQGIAPERMMIRSFGESQRRTMGDDPVDYARDRRVEIIFQDLRGLEIIFETQETDLQIESTGSDE
;
A
#
# COMPACT_ATOMS: atom_id res chain seq x y z
N MET A 1 -11.24 60.00 -53.75
CA MET A 1 -12.58 60.49 -54.14
C MET A 1 -13.61 59.49 -53.68
N THR A 2 -14.66 60.03 -53.09
CA THR A 2 -15.72 59.43 -52.28
C THR A 2 -16.75 58.67 -53.12
N LEU A 3 -17.61 57.91 -52.41
CA LEU A 3 -18.95 57.39 -52.76
C LEU A 3 -18.97 55.92 -53.26
N ARG A 4 -19.82 55.01 -52.78
CA ARG A 4 -21.14 55.17 -52.14
C ARG A 4 -21.54 53.89 -51.38
N GLN A 5 -22.24 54.08 -50.27
CA GLN A 5 -23.02 53.08 -49.54
C GLN A 5 -24.20 52.56 -50.38
N ALA A 6 -24.57 51.30 -50.16
CA ALA A 6 -25.95 50.84 -50.21
C ALA A 6 -26.15 49.77 -49.12
N GLN A 7 -27.04 50.08 -48.17
CA GLN A 7 -27.53 49.19 -47.12
C GLN A 7 -28.42 48.10 -47.72
N GLY A 8 -28.43 46.93 -47.07
CA GLY A 8 -29.38 45.86 -47.36
C GLY A 8 -29.48 44.85 -46.22
N GLY A 9 -30.34 45.17 -45.25
CA GLY A 9 -31.19 44.19 -44.53
C GLY A 9 -30.52 43.21 -43.56
N ASP A 10 -30.48 43.58 -42.28
CA ASP A 10 -30.43 42.66 -41.17
C ASP A 10 -31.63 41.71 -41.19
N ALA A 11 -31.39 40.44 -41.46
CA ALA A 11 -32.25 39.34 -41.05
C ALA A 11 -31.50 38.59 -39.93
N GLN A 12 -31.65 39.09 -38.70
CA GLN A 12 -31.41 38.28 -37.51
C GLN A 12 -32.41 37.13 -37.51
N SER A 13 -32.02 35.98 -38.08
CA SER A 13 -32.64 34.72 -37.74
C SER A 13 -32.23 34.41 -36.30
N ASN A 14 -33.15 34.65 -35.38
CA ASN A 14 -33.15 34.05 -34.04
C ASN A 14 -33.06 32.53 -34.20
N ALA A 15 -31.84 31.99 -34.24
CA ALA A 15 -31.59 30.61 -33.89
C ALA A 15 -31.92 30.51 -32.41
N SER A 16 -33.14 30.03 -32.13
CA SER A 16 -33.56 29.58 -30.82
C SER A 16 -32.42 28.76 -30.23
N ALA A 17 -31.91 29.19 -29.07
CA ALA A 17 -31.03 28.40 -28.24
C ALA A 17 -31.74 27.07 -27.97
N THR A 18 -31.32 26.03 -28.68
CA THR A 18 -31.79 24.67 -28.47
C THR A 18 -31.36 24.28 -27.07
N THR A 19 -32.36 24.00 -26.24
CA THR A 19 -32.25 23.37 -24.93
C THR A 19 -31.21 22.25 -24.98
N GLN A 20 -30.17 22.36 -24.14
CA GLN A 20 -29.22 21.28 -23.84
C GLN A 20 -29.99 19.94 -23.74
N PRO A 21 -29.57 18.86 -24.43
CA PRO A 21 -30.34 17.63 -24.39
C PRO A 21 -30.39 17.12 -22.95
N ASN A 22 -31.57 16.64 -22.55
CA ASN A 22 -31.77 15.96 -21.28
C ASN A 22 -30.71 14.86 -21.15
N ASN A 23 -30.10 14.73 -19.98
CA ASN A 23 -29.19 13.62 -19.72
C ASN A 23 -29.93 12.29 -19.94
N VAL A 24 -29.21 11.27 -20.39
CA VAL A 24 -29.79 9.94 -20.71
C VAL A 24 -28.94 8.83 -20.12
N VAL A 25 -29.60 7.77 -19.70
CA VAL A 25 -28.97 6.48 -19.41
C VAL A 25 -29.30 5.55 -20.57
N VAL A 26 -28.25 5.00 -21.19
CA VAL A 26 -28.36 4.09 -22.34
C VAL A 26 -27.75 2.76 -21.96
N VAL A 27 -28.51 1.68 -22.06
CA VAL A 27 -28.06 0.32 -21.75
C VAL A 27 -27.64 -0.39 -23.03
N VAL A 28 -26.36 -0.73 -23.16
CA VAL A 28 -25.83 -1.55 -24.25
C VAL A 28 -26.19 -3.00 -23.97
N ASN A 29 -26.98 -3.61 -24.84
CA ASN A 29 -27.40 -5.01 -24.74
C ASN A 29 -27.01 -5.86 -25.96
N SER A 30 -26.25 -5.28 -26.90
CA SER A 30 -25.67 -5.97 -28.06
C SER A 30 -24.14 -5.88 -28.04
N ASN A 31 -23.47 -7.01 -28.31
CA ASN A 31 -22.02 -7.08 -28.42
C ASN A 31 -21.50 -6.90 -29.85
N GLN A 32 -22.41 -6.62 -30.79
CA GLN A 32 -22.08 -6.36 -32.18
C GLN A 32 -21.58 -4.92 -32.36
N ASP A 33 -20.85 -4.69 -33.44
CA ASP A 33 -20.46 -3.37 -33.93
C ASP A 33 -20.67 -3.32 -35.45
N GLY A 34 -21.02 -2.14 -35.99
CA GLY A 34 -21.33 -1.99 -37.41
C GLY A 34 -22.09 -0.71 -37.74
N GLU A 35 -22.67 -0.66 -38.94
CA GLU A 35 -23.49 0.48 -39.37
C GLU A 35 -24.72 0.63 -38.46
N ILE A 36 -24.97 1.88 -38.03
CA ILE A 36 -26.13 2.25 -37.22
C ILE A 36 -27.40 2.01 -38.02
N GLN A 37 -28.24 1.09 -37.56
CA GLN A 37 -29.51 0.76 -38.19
C GLN A 37 -30.46 0.12 -37.16
N PRO A 38 -31.76 0.47 -37.19
CA PRO A 38 -32.69 -0.02 -36.17
C PRO A 38 -32.86 -1.54 -36.21
N ASP A 39 -32.48 -2.22 -35.14
CA ASP A 39 -32.52 -3.67 -34.98
C ASP A 39 -33.05 -4.10 -33.59
N GLN A 40 -32.65 -5.25 -33.04
CA GLN A 40 -33.14 -5.77 -31.76
C GLN A 40 -32.26 -5.39 -30.56
N GLY A 41 -31.02 -4.93 -30.76
CA GLY A 41 -30.05 -4.71 -29.71
C GLY A 41 -29.26 -3.43 -29.90
N LEU A 42 -29.19 -2.63 -28.85
CA LEU A 42 -28.47 -1.36 -28.84
C LEU A 42 -26.97 -1.62 -28.64
N THR A 43 -26.17 -1.21 -29.63
CA THR A 43 -24.71 -1.36 -29.66
C THR A 43 -23.99 -0.23 -28.90
N LEU A 44 -22.73 -0.44 -28.54
CA LEU A 44 -21.91 0.63 -27.93
C LEU A 44 -21.75 1.85 -28.85
N ARG A 45 -21.63 1.65 -30.17
CA ARG A 45 -21.53 2.73 -31.15
C ARG A 45 -22.79 3.61 -31.14
N GLU A 46 -23.96 2.99 -31.12
CA GLU A 46 -25.24 3.70 -31.02
C GLU A 46 -25.38 4.40 -29.68
N ALA A 47 -24.99 3.76 -28.57
CA ALA A 47 -25.02 4.38 -27.25
C ALA A 47 -24.20 5.67 -27.21
N ILE A 48 -23.00 5.66 -27.79
CA ILE A 48 -22.15 6.85 -27.89
C ILE A 48 -22.82 7.90 -28.78
N ALA A 49 -23.35 7.52 -29.94
CA ALA A 49 -24.02 8.45 -30.86
C ALA A 49 -25.26 9.10 -30.23
N ILE A 50 -26.06 8.35 -29.47
CA ILE A 50 -27.24 8.85 -28.74
C ILE A 50 -26.81 9.85 -27.67
N VAL A 51 -25.82 9.49 -26.85
CA VAL A 51 -25.34 10.35 -25.75
C VAL A 51 -24.68 11.63 -26.27
N ASN A 52 -23.99 11.56 -27.40
CA ASN A 52 -23.43 12.72 -28.10
C ASN A 52 -24.51 13.59 -28.77
N GLY A 53 -25.73 13.08 -28.95
CA GLY A 53 -26.82 13.76 -29.64
C GLY A 53 -26.72 13.68 -31.17
N GLU A 54 -25.94 12.74 -31.70
CA GLU A 54 -25.74 12.48 -33.12
C GLU A 54 -26.77 11.50 -33.69
N LEU A 55 -27.32 10.61 -32.85
CA LEU A 55 -28.39 9.67 -33.18
C LEU A 55 -29.67 10.01 -32.40
N GLY A 56 -30.73 10.36 -33.12
CA GLY A 56 -32.01 10.67 -32.51
C GLY A 56 -32.81 9.41 -32.18
N VAL A 57 -33.53 9.44 -31.04
CA VAL A 57 -34.30 8.29 -30.55
C VAL A 57 -35.36 7.85 -31.57
N GLU A 58 -35.87 8.73 -32.42
CA GLU A 58 -36.83 8.41 -33.48
C GLU A 58 -36.30 7.42 -34.52
N GLN A 59 -34.98 7.39 -34.74
CA GLN A 59 -34.29 6.53 -35.70
C GLN A 59 -34.13 5.08 -35.20
N LEU A 60 -34.40 4.86 -33.91
CA LEU A 60 -34.24 3.57 -33.25
C LEU A 60 -35.50 2.70 -33.35
N SER A 61 -35.30 1.39 -33.27
CA SER A 61 -36.35 0.38 -33.13
C SER A 61 -37.08 0.53 -31.79
N ALA A 62 -38.22 -0.17 -31.63
CA ALA A 62 -38.91 -0.21 -30.34
C ALA A 62 -38.07 -0.91 -29.24
N ALA A 63 -37.22 -1.88 -29.61
CA ALA A 63 -36.39 -2.63 -28.67
C ALA A 63 -35.23 -1.79 -28.14
N GLU A 64 -34.57 -1.03 -29.01
CA GLU A 64 -33.50 -0.10 -28.64
C GLU A 64 -34.02 1.06 -27.79
N LYS A 65 -35.19 1.62 -28.14
CA LYS A 65 -35.85 2.66 -27.34
C LYS A 65 -36.08 2.23 -25.90
N ALA A 66 -36.36 0.94 -25.66
CA ALA A 66 -36.57 0.41 -24.33
C ALA A 66 -35.28 0.39 -23.48
N GLN A 67 -34.10 0.51 -24.09
CA GLN A 67 -32.81 0.60 -23.40
C GLN A 67 -32.42 2.03 -23.00
N ILE A 68 -33.26 3.02 -23.32
CA ILE A 68 -32.96 4.43 -23.07
C ILE A 68 -33.92 4.96 -22.01
N THR A 69 -33.36 5.54 -20.96
CA THR A 69 -34.13 6.21 -19.91
C THR A 69 -33.61 7.61 -19.63
N PRO A 70 -34.44 8.54 -19.12
CA PRO A 70 -33.97 9.85 -18.69
C PRO A 70 -32.94 9.75 -17.56
N GLY A 71 -31.82 10.45 -17.71
CA GLY A 71 -30.78 10.58 -16.69
C GLY A 71 -31.03 11.79 -15.78
N ASN A 72 -30.71 11.65 -14.49
CA ASN A 72 -30.98 12.69 -13.49
C ASN A 72 -29.86 13.74 -13.39
N THR A 73 -28.60 13.35 -13.50
CA THR A 73 -27.43 14.22 -13.21
C THR A 73 -26.43 14.29 -14.36
N THR A 74 -26.04 13.16 -14.92
CA THR A 74 -25.13 13.04 -16.07
C THR A 74 -25.62 11.94 -17.00
N SER A 75 -25.19 11.99 -18.26
CA SER A 75 -25.43 10.87 -19.18
C SER A 75 -24.57 9.66 -18.80
N ARG A 76 -25.10 8.46 -18.95
CA ARG A 76 -24.42 7.21 -18.61
C ARG A 76 -24.63 6.16 -19.69
N ILE A 77 -23.57 5.41 -20.00
CA ILE A 77 -23.63 4.19 -20.80
C ILE A 77 -23.43 3.02 -19.83
N GLU A 78 -24.44 2.15 -19.76
CA GLU A 78 -24.47 0.94 -18.93
C GLU A 78 -24.46 -0.30 -19.82
N PHE A 79 -24.28 -1.48 -19.24
CA PHE A 79 -24.18 -2.74 -19.98
C PHE A 79 -25.10 -3.80 -19.39
N ASN A 80 -25.78 -4.53 -20.27
CA ASN A 80 -26.57 -5.71 -19.97
C ASN A 80 -26.49 -6.68 -21.15
N LEU A 81 -25.26 -7.06 -21.50
CA LEU A 81 -24.93 -8.01 -22.55
C LEU A 81 -25.33 -9.43 -22.13
N PRO A 82 -25.64 -10.33 -23.09
CA PRO A 82 -25.82 -11.75 -22.81
C PRO A 82 -24.58 -12.34 -22.12
N PRO A 83 -24.72 -13.23 -21.11
CA PRO A 83 -23.59 -13.74 -20.32
C PRO A 83 -22.49 -14.45 -21.12
N ASP A 84 -22.82 -15.01 -22.28
CA ASP A 84 -21.93 -15.71 -23.21
C ASP A 84 -21.38 -14.80 -24.33
N GLN A 85 -21.77 -13.52 -24.33
CA GLN A 85 -21.47 -12.55 -25.38
C GLN A 85 -21.04 -11.20 -24.79
N THR A 86 -20.14 -11.20 -23.80
CA THR A 86 -19.74 -9.98 -23.10
C THR A 86 -18.55 -9.25 -23.74
N THR A 87 -17.97 -9.80 -24.81
CA THR A 87 -16.95 -9.11 -25.62
C THR A 87 -17.59 -8.40 -26.80
N ILE A 88 -17.49 -7.07 -26.81
CA ILE A 88 -17.86 -6.21 -27.93
C ILE A 88 -16.71 -6.23 -28.96
N ARG A 89 -17.01 -6.71 -30.17
CA ARG A 89 -16.03 -6.85 -31.25
C ARG A 89 -16.17 -5.70 -32.23
N LEU A 90 -15.22 -4.77 -32.18
CA LEU A 90 -15.26 -3.55 -33.01
C LEU A 90 -14.87 -3.86 -34.45
N GLU A 91 -15.66 -3.38 -35.40
CA GLU A 91 -15.40 -3.47 -36.85
C GLU A 91 -14.61 -2.24 -37.35
N GLU A 92 -14.80 -1.10 -36.69
CA GLU A 92 -14.12 0.17 -37.00
C GLU A 92 -13.93 1.01 -35.73
N ILE A 93 -13.20 2.13 -35.82
CA ILE A 93 -12.98 3.03 -34.68
C ILE A 93 -14.31 3.56 -34.13
N LEU A 94 -14.47 3.58 -32.81
CA LEU A 94 -15.65 4.16 -32.16
C LEU A 94 -15.66 5.69 -32.27
N PRO A 95 -16.84 6.33 -32.36
CA PRO A 95 -16.96 7.77 -32.18
C PRO A 95 -16.40 8.20 -30.81
N PRO A 96 -15.88 9.42 -30.69
CA PRO A 96 -15.33 9.90 -29.43
C PRO A 96 -16.42 10.14 -28.38
N LEU A 97 -16.08 9.95 -27.11
CA LEU A 97 -16.87 10.36 -25.96
C LEU A 97 -16.83 11.89 -25.85
N ALA A 98 -17.82 12.55 -26.44
CA ALA A 98 -17.86 14.01 -26.60
C ALA A 98 -18.83 14.71 -25.64
N ARG A 99 -19.64 13.95 -24.89
CA ARG A 99 -20.56 14.49 -23.88
C ARG A 99 -19.85 14.77 -22.54
N PRO A 100 -19.84 16.03 -22.05
CA PRO A 100 -19.28 16.33 -20.73
C PRO A 100 -19.99 15.58 -19.61
N GLY A 101 -19.23 15.07 -18.64
CA GLY A 101 -19.74 14.31 -17.50
C GLY A 101 -20.18 12.88 -17.83
N LEU A 102 -19.97 12.40 -19.06
CA LEU A 102 -20.35 11.04 -19.46
C LEU A 102 -19.63 9.99 -18.61
N VAL A 103 -20.39 9.03 -18.11
CA VAL A 103 -19.86 7.83 -17.45
C VAL A 103 -20.09 6.62 -18.33
N VAL A 104 -19.03 5.92 -18.75
CA VAL A 104 -19.10 4.59 -19.35
C VAL A 104 -18.82 3.56 -18.27
N ASP A 105 -19.83 2.77 -17.91
CA ASP A 105 -19.81 1.99 -16.68
C ASP A 105 -20.01 0.48 -16.91
N GLY A 106 -18.91 -0.22 -17.15
CA GLY A 106 -18.87 -1.68 -17.24
C GLY A 106 -19.24 -2.40 -15.95
N THR A 107 -19.24 -1.72 -14.79
CA THR A 107 -19.61 -2.33 -13.50
C THR A 107 -21.11 -2.63 -13.37
N THR A 108 -21.89 -2.14 -14.33
CA THR A 108 -23.34 -2.39 -14.40
C THR A 108 -23.70 -3.75 -15.01
N GLN A 109 -22.75 -4.38 -15.73
CA GLN A 109 -22.95 -5.68 -16.35
C GLN A 109 -23.24 -6.77 -15.29
N PRO A 110 -24.33 -7.54 -15.43
CA PRO A 110 -24.56 -8.72 -14.60
C PRO A 110 -23.37 -9.67 -14.58
N GLY A 111 -22.95 -10.07 -13.37
CA GLY A 111 -21.77 -10.91 -13.12
C GLY A 111 -20.56 -10.15 -12.60
N TYR A 112 -20.54 -8.81 -12.65
CA TYR A 112 -19.46 -8.02 -12.06
C TYR A 112 -19.55 -8.04 -10.52
N ASP A 113 -18.46 -8.41 -9.85
CA ASP A 113 -18.36 -8.42 -8.38
C ASP A 113 -17.31 -7.40 -7.91
N ALA A 114 -17.77 -6.27 -7.39
CA ALA A 114 -16.90 -5.21 -6.89
C ALA A 114 -16.11 -5.59 -5.62
N THR A 115 -16.47 -6.68 -4.95
CA THR A 115 -15.88 -7.11 -3.68
C THR A 115 -14.75 -8.12 -3.85
N GLN A 116 -14.63 -8.72 -5.04
CA GLN A 116 -13.59 -9.66 -5.37
C GLN A 116 -12.53 -9.02 -6.26
N SER A 117 -11.28 -9.34 -6.01
CA SER A 117 -10.16 -8.97 -6.87
C SER A 117 -9.20 -10.14 -6.99
N PRO A 118 -8.64 -10.41 -8.19
CA PRO A 118 -7.64 -11.45 -8.35
C PRO A 118 -6.26 -11.05 -7.83
N THR A 119 -6.06 -9.80 -7.40
CA THR A 119 -4.76 -9.28 -6.96
C THR A 119 -4.79 -8.85 -5.50
N ALA A 120 -3.82 -9.31 -4.72
CA ALA A 120 -3.69 -8.98 -3.29
C ALA A 120 -3.11 -7.58 -3.06
N GLU A 121 -2.21 -7.12 -3.95
CA GLU A 121 -1.44 -5.90 -3.77
C GLU A 121 -2.32 -4.64 -3.86
N ILE A 122 -3.22 -4.63 -4.84
CA ILE A 122 -4.18 -3.55 -5.07
C ILE A 122 -5.48 -4.21 -5.51
N ALA A 123 -6.57 -3.95 -4.78
CA ALA A 123 -7.89 -4.49 -5.10
C ALA A 123 -8.47 -3.83 -6.37
N ILE A 124 -8.46 -4.58 -7.46
CA ILE A 124 -9.02 -4.22 -8.77
C ILE A 124 -9.91 -5.37 -9.22
N PRO A 125 -11.26 -5.22 -9.23
CA PRO A 125 -12.16 -6.29 -9.65
C PRO A 125 -12.00 -6.69 -11.12
N THR A 126 -12.38 -7.92 -11.44
CA THR A 126 -12.37 -8.45 -12.80
C THR A 126 -13.53 -7.86 -13.62
N PRO A 127 -13.26 -7.13 -14.73
CA PRO A 127 -14.28 -6.67 -15.66
C PRO A 127 -15.01 -7.84 -16.32
N VAL A 128 -16.31 -7.71 -16.54
CA VAL A 128 -17.10 -8.70 -17.31
C VAL A 128 -17.20 -8.30 -18.78
N VAL A 129 -17.29 -7.00 -19.05
CA VAL A 129 -17.38 -6.45 -20.40
C VAL A 129 -15.98 -6.25 -20.96
N ALA A 130 -15.76 -6.77 -22.16
CA ALA A 130 -14.54 -6.56 -22.93
C ALA A 130 -14.81 -5.76 -24.21
N ILE A 131 -13.87 -4.90 -24.60
CA ILE A 131 -13.87 -4.20 -25.88
C ILE A 131 -12.57 -4.56 -26.60
N ALA A 132 -12.70 -5.18 -27.77
CA ALA A 132 -11.57 -5.59 -28.59
C ALA A 132 -11.92 -5.46 -30.07
N PRO A 133 -10.94 -5.33 -30.97
CA PRO A 133 -11.20 -5.46 -32.40
C PRO A 133 -11.84 -6.81 -32.75
N ALA A 134 -12.67 -6.82 -33.77
CA ALA A 134 -13.12 -8.04 -34.44
C ALA A 134 -11.90 -8.80 -35.01
N PRO A 135 -11.99 -10.14 -35.17
CA PRO A 135 -10.95 -10.91 -35.82
C PRO A 135 -10.55 -10.29 -37.16
N ASP A 136 -9.25 -10.29 -37.47
CA ASP A 136 -8.66 -9.72 -38.70
C ASP A 136 -8.83 -8.20 -38.90
N ARG A 137 -9.44 -7.48 -37.95
CA ARG A 137 -9.47 -6.01 -37.95
C ARG A 137 -8.29 -5.42 -37.21
N GLN A 138 -7.75 -4.33 -37.74
CA GLN A 138 -6.77 -3.50 -37.06
C GLN A 138 -7.41 -2.14 -36.79
N ILE A 139 -7.68 -1.88 -35.51
CA ILE A 139 -8.32 -0.66 -35.06
C ILE A 139 -7.33 0.10 -34.17
N LEU A 140 -7.21 1.39 -34.44
CA LEU A 140 -6.23 2.24 -33.79
C LEU A 140 -6.50 2.42 -32.29
N ARG A 141 -7.78 2.50 -31.89
CA ARG A 141 -8.17 2.90 -30.53
C ARG A 141 -9.41 2.17 -30.05
N GLY A 142 -9.43 1.88 -28.76
CA GLY A 142 -10.63 1.43 -28.05
C GLY A 142 -11.56 2.61 -27.82
N LEU A 143 -11.30 3.39 -26.77
CA LEU A 143 -12.10 4.57 -26.44
C LEU A 143 -11.31 5.86 -26.64
N THR A 144 -11.96 6.85 -27.26
CA THR A 144 -11.40 8.21 -27.39
C THR A 144 -12.22 9.18 -26.55
N ILE A 145 -11.58 9.94 -25.66
CA ILE A 145 -12.23 10.90 -24.76
C ILE A 145 -11.84 12.31 -25.16
N VAL A 146 -12.85 13.16 -25.39
CA VAL A 146 -12.64 14.56 -25.80
C VAL A 146 -13.41 15.58 -24.96
N ALA A 147 -14.09 15.13 -23.89
CA ALA A 147 -14.96 15.96 -23.08
C ALA A 147 -14.54 16.03 -21.61
N ASP A 148 -14.92 17.14 -20.96
CA ASP A 148 -14.68 17.38 -19.53
C ASP A 148 -15.46 16.40 -18.65
N ASN A 149 -14.86 16.02 -17.52
CA ASN A 149 -15.45 15.20 -16.46
C ASN A 149 -15.96 13.83 -16.95
N ALA A 150 -15.50 13.34 -18.10
CA ALA A 150 -15.83 12.01 -18.58
C ALA A 150 -15.13 10.95 -17.72
N SER A 151 -15.79 9.80 -17.51
CA SER A 151 -15.21 8.67 -16.79
C SER A 151 -15.46 7.33 -17.48
N VAL A 152 -14.49 6.43 -17.35
CA VAL A 152 -14.53 5.07 -17.89
C VAL A 152 -14.14 4.11 -16.77
N ARG A 153 -15.01 3.13 -16.51
CA ARG A 153 -14.80 2.17 -15.42
C ARG A 153 -15.28 0.76 -15.70
N GLY A 154 -14.59 -0.22 -15.12
CA GLY A 154 -15.02 -1.62 -15.09
C GLY A 154 -14.99 -2.32 -16.45
N LEU A 155 -14.10 -1.92 -17.35
CA LEU A 155 -13.96 -2.53 -18.68
C LEU A 155 -12.61 -3.24 -18.83
N SER A 156 -12.62 -4.34 -19.59
CA SER A 156 -11.41 -4.90 -20.20
C SER A 156 -11.28 -4.33 -21.62
N ILE A 157 -10.15 -3.70 -21.97
CA ILE A 157 -9.93 -3.09 -23.29
C ILE A 157 -8.57 -3.56 -23.80
N TYR A 158 -8.53 -4.14 -25.00
CA TYR A 158 -7.28 -4.68 -25.55
C TYR A 158 -7.30 -4.89 -27.07
N GLY A 159 -6.12 -5.05 -27.67
CA GLY A 159 -5.90 -5.37 -29.08
C GLY A 159 -5.70 -4.19 -30.03
N PHE A 160 -5.63 -2.97 -29.53
CA PHE A 160 -5.64 -1.75 -30.36
C PHE A 160 -4.24 -1.34 -30.83
N LYS A 161 -4.03 -1.32 -32.15
CA LYS A 161 -2.72 -1.08 -32.78
C LYS A 161 -2.82 -0.55 -34.22
N THR A 162 -1.70 -0.18 -34.81
CA THR A 162 -1.60 0.26 -36.21
C THR A 162 -1.12 -0.86 -37.14
N LEU A 163 -1.26 -0.62 -38.44
CA LEU A 163 -0.49 -1.34 -39.46
C LEU A 163 1.02 -1.09 -39.25
N ARG A 164 1.86 -2.10 -39.54
CA ARG A 164 3.31 -1.91 -39.68
C ARG A 164 3.55 -0.85 -40.77
N ASP A 165 4.43 0.10 -40.51
CA ASP A 165 4.91 1.18 -41.42
C ASP A 165 4.14 2.52 -41.40
N ALA A 166 3.10 2.70 -40.57
CA ALA A 166 2.45 4.01 -40.41
C ALA A 166 3.14 4.87 -39.34
N THR A 167 3.87 5.92 -39.72
CA THR A 167 4.20 7.03 -38.81
C THR A 167 2.95 7.86 -38.56
N LEU A 168 2.39 7.81 -37.35
CA LEU A 168 1.20 8.58 -36.99
C LEU A 168 1.56 9.78 -36.11
N SER A 169 0.85 10.89 -36.32
CA SER A 169 0.90 12.07 -35.45
C SER A 169 0.20 11.86 -34.11
N THR A 170 -0.67 10.85 -33.99
CA THR A 170 -1.39 10.51 -32.77
C THR A 170 -1.33 8.99 -32.50
N PRO A 171 -1.03 8.57 -31.27
CA PRO A 171 -0.77 7.17 -30.97
C PRO A 171 -2.05 6.30 -30.99
N PRO A 172 -1.93 5.00 -31.34
CA PRO A 172 -2.89 3.97 -30.94
C PRO A 172 -2.94 3.83 -29.42
N ALA A 173 -4.10 3.46 -28.85
CA ALA A 173 -4.19 3.16 -27.42
C ALA A 173 -5.51 2.45 -27.07
N ASP A 174 -5.54 1.72 -25.97
CA ASP A 174 -6.80 1.23 -25.40
C ASP A 174 -7.72 2.41 -25.05
N ILE A 175 -7.15 3.42 -24.37
CA ILE A 175 -7.82 4.68 -24.05
C ILE A 175 -6.96 5.87 -24.49
N PHE A 176 -7.55 6.72 -25.33
CA PHE A 176 -6.91 7.92 -25.86
C PHE A 176 -7.65 9.18 -25.38
N ILE A 177 -6.93 10.14 -24.80
CA ILE A 177 -7.52 11.39 -24.30
C ILE A 177 -6.92 12.56 -25.08
N ALA A 178 -7.76 13.30 -25.80
CA ALA A 178 -7.34 14.41 -26.65
C ALA A 178 -8.39 15.53 -26.70
N HIS A 179 -8.07 16.63 -27.39
CA HIS A 179 -9.01 17.71 -27.67
C HIS A 179 -9.90 17.36 -28.90
N ALA A 180 -11.02 18.08 -29.04
CA ALA A 180 -12.17 17.75 -29.90
C ALA A 180 -11.87 17.25 -31.33
N SER A 181 -12.79 16.42 -31.81
CA SER A 181 -12.85 15.78 -33.14
C SER A 181 -13.11 16.78 -34.28
N PRO A 182 -12.64 16.53 -35.51
CA PRO A 182 -11.76 15.42 -35.87
C PRO A 182 -10.30 15.70 -35.49
N PRO A 183 -9.52 14.67 -35.10
CA PRO A 183 -8.08 14.78 -35.14
C PRO A 183 -7.65 15.21 -36.56
N PRO A 184 -6.55 15.96 -36.73
CA PRO A 184 -6.14 16.48 -38.03
C PRO A 184 -5.99 15.36 -39.06
N ASP A 185 -6.42 15.65 -40.29
CA ASP A 185 -6.32 14.75 -41.45
C ASP A 185 -4.88 14.25 -41.60
N ILE A 186 -4.71 12.93 -41.44
CA ILE A 186 -3.42 12.25 -41.46
C ILE A 186 -2.96 11.86 -42.88
N SER A 187 -3.73 12.18 -43.91
CA SER A 187 -3.39 11.88 -45.32
C SER A 187 -2.37 12.86 -45.91
N GLU A 188 -2.18 14.04 -45.32
CA GLU A 188 -1.22 15.06 -45.75
C GLU A 188 -0.17 15.35 -44.65
N GLN A 189 0.84 14.49 -44.51
CA GLN A 189 1.91 14.68 -43.53
C GLN A 189 2.90 15.76 -43.98
N TYR A 190 3.00 16.86 -43.22
CA TYR A 190 4.13 17.80 -43.28
C TYR A 190 4.94 17.79 -41.97
N PRO A 191 6.27 17.99 -42.02
CA PRO A 191 7.14 17.92 -40.84
C PRO A 191 6.80 19.00 -39.79
N PRO A 192 7.08 18.74 -38.50
CA PRO A 192 6.68 19.60 -37.40
C PRO A 192 7.40 20.96 -37.44
N ASN A 193 6.65 22.01 -37.81
CA ASN A 193 7.05 23.39 -37.57
C ASN A 193 6.39 23.92 -36.28
N ARG A 194 6.91 25.02 -35.72
CA ARG A 194 6.40 25.63 -34.47
C ARG A 194 4.96 26.16 -34.55
N ASN A 195 4.32 26.13 -35.73
CA ASN A 195 2.93 26.54 -35.92
C ASN A 195 1.97 25.35 -35.83
N PHE A 196 2.37 24.24 -35.19
CA PHE A 196 1.48 23.10 -34.97
C PHE A 196 0.27 23.54 -34.12
N PRO A 197 -0.97 23.22 -34.56
CA PRO A 197 -2.21 23.78 -34.00
C PRO A 197 -2.50 23.40 -32.54
N PHE A 198 -1.65 22.60 -31.90
CA PHE A 198 -1.89 22.05 -30.57
C PHE A 198 -1.51 22.96 -29.39
N TYR A 199 -0.76 24.05 -29.61
CA TYR A 199 -0.17 24.82 -28.50
C TYR A 199 -1.06 25.96 -27.95
N GLU A 200 -1.77 26.71 -28.80
CA GLU A 200 -2.46 27.95 -28.35
C GLU A 200 -3.98 28.01 -28.62
N SER A 201 -4.53 27.17 -29.49
CA SER A 201 -5.96 27.26 -29.91
C SER A 201 -6.88 26.14 -29.43
N ASN A 202 -6.36 25.13 -28.71
CA ASN A 202 -7.13 23.92 -28.36
C ASN A 202 -7.45 23.83 -26.86
N VAL A 203 -8.74 23.68 -26.53
CA VAL A 203 -9.22 23.50 -25.15
C VAL A 203 -9.07 22.03 -24.76
N PRO A 204 -8.16 21.67 -23.84
CA PRO A 204 -8.00 20.29 -23.39
C PRO A 204 -9.20 19.85 -22.53
N PRO A 205 -9.67 18.59 -22.65
CA PRO A 205 -10.62 18.03 -21.71
C PRO A 205 -10.05 18.04 -20.29
N LYS A 206 -10.90 18.33 -19.32
CA LYS A 206 -10.55 18.44 -17.91
C LYS A 206 -11.12 17.28 -17.09
N ASN A 207 -10.43 16.89 -16.04
CA ASN A 207 -10.94 16.00 -14.99
C ASN A 207 -11.44 14.62 -15.51
N VAL A 208 -10.77 14.07 -16.53
CA VAL A 208 -11.10 12.73 -17.03
C VAL A 208 -10.70 11.69 -16.00
N THR A 209 -11.55 10.69 -15.73
CA THR A 209 -11.27 9.62 -14.75
C THR A 209 -11.28 8.24 -15.40
N ILE A 210 -10.17 7.51 -15.30
CA ILE A 210 -10.02 6.13 -15.77
C ILE A 210 -9.79 5.26 -14.55
N GLU A 211 -10.75 4.40 -14.21
CA GLU A 211 -10.69 3.61 -12.98
C GLU A 211 -11.19 2.17 -13.10
N PHE A 212 -10.60 1.23 -12.35
CA PHE A 212 -11.07 -0.17 -12.30
C PHE A 212 -11.11 -0.88 -13.66
N ASN A 213 -10.30 -0.44 -14.63
CA ASN A 213 -10.22 -1.08 -15.94
C ASN A 213 -9.04 -2.04 -16.01
N TRP A 214 -9.16 -3.03 -16.89
CA TRP A 214 -8.07 -3.89 -17.31
C TRP A 214 -7.68 -3.52 -18.74
N LEU A 215 -6.46 -3.07 -18.95
CA LEU A 215 -5.95 -2.59 -20.23
C LEU A 215 -4.84 -3.54 -20.71
N GLY A 216 -4.97 -4.05 -21.93
CA GLY A 216 -4.07 -5.05 -22.51
C GLY A 216 -4.17 -6.45 -21.87
N ILE A 217 -5.23 -6.72 -21.10
CA ILE A 217 -5.51 -8.01 -20.45
C ILE A 217 -6.97 -8.38 -20.67
N THR A 218 -7.22 -9.64 -21.01
CA THR A 218 -8.57 -10.20 -21.17
C THR A 218 -9.23 -10.46 -19.80
N PRO A 219 -10.57 -10.60 -19.72
CA PRO A 219 -11.28 -10.90 -18.46
C PRO A 219 -10.86 -12.18 -17.74
N ASP A 220 -10.27 -13.14 -18.45
CA ASP A 220 -9.70 -14.39 -17.95
C ASP A 220 -8.22 -14.28 -17.54
N GLU A 221 -7.70 -13.05 -17.41
CA GLU A 221 -6.32 -12.74 -17.01
C GLU A 221 -5.23 -13.15 -18.01
N GLU A 222 -5.63 -13.52 -19.22
CA GLU A 222 -4.69 -13.93 -20.25
C GLU A 222 -4.12 -12.74 -21.04
N MET A 223 -2.95 -12.97 -21.62
CA MET A 223 -2.36 -12.07 -22.60
C MET A 223 -3.11 -12.26 -23.94
N PRO A 224 -3.67 -11.20 -24.54
CA PRO A 224 -4.43 -11.34 -25.77
C PRO A 224 -3.55 -11.72 -26.96
N ASP A 225 -4.11 -12.45 -27.93
CA ASP A 225 -3.40 -12.84 -29.17
C ASP A 225 -2.83 -11.64 -29.95
N SER A 226 -3.58 -10.53 -29.93
CA SER A 226 -3.13 -9.24 -30.46
C SER A 226 -2.94 -8.27 -29.31
N LEU A 227 -1.71 -7.80 -29.16
CA LEU A 227 -1.36 -6.82 -28.14
C LEU A 227 -1.78 -5.42 -28.55
N SER A 228 -2.17 -4.63 -27.56
CA SER A 228 -2.34 -3.19 -27.72
C SER A 228 -1.00 -2.50 -27.82
N ALA A 229 -0.95 -1.41 -28.57
CA ALA A 229 0.25 -0.59 -28.69
C ALA A 229 0.55 0.18 -27.39
N PHE A 230 -0.45 0.86 -26.81
CA PHE A 230 -0.32 1.61 -25.55
C PHE A 230 -1.60 1.45 -24.73
N GLY A 231 -1.50 1.55 -23.40
CA GLY A 231 -2.68 1.45 -22.52
C GLY A 231 -3.47 2.75 -22.49
N VAL A 232 -2.99 3.72 -21.71
CA VAL A 232 -3.58 5.06 -21.66
C VAL A 232 -2.65 6.08 -22.30
N SER A 233 -3.15 6.77 -23.32
CA SER A 233 -2.45 7.90 -23.94
C SER A 233 -3.15 9.21 -23.59
N VAL A 234 -2.57 9.96 -22.65
CA VAL A 234 -3.01 11.31 -22.29
C VAL A 234 -2.32 12.32 -23.22
N PHE A 235 -2.87 12.47 -24.42
CA PHE A 235 -2.26 13.30 -25.45
C PHE A 235 -2.36 14.79 -25.09
N ASN A 236 -3.56 15.25 -24.68
CA ASN A 236 -3.80 16.63 -24.24
C ASN A 236 -4.96 16.66 -23.25
N SER A 237 -4.68 16.83 -21.95
CA SER A 237 -5.68 16.92 -20.89
C SER A 237 -5.15 17.70 -19.67
N VAL A 238 -6.04 18.10 -18.77
CA VAL A 238 -5.71 18.68 -17.46
C VAL A 238 -6.51 17.96 -16.38
N GLY A 239 -5.88 17.54 -15.29
CA GLY A 239 -6.57 16.89 -14.17
C GLY A 239 -7.04 15.46 -14.44
N THR A 240 -6.44 14.78 -15.42
CA THR A 240 -6.75 13.35 -15.64
C THR A 240 -6.35 12.53 -14.40
N THR A 241 -7.21 11.61 -13.98
CA THR A 241 -6.94 10.62 -12.94
C THR A 241 -6.98 9.23 -13.53
N ILE A 242 -5.89 8.48 -13.41
CA ILE A 242 -5.75 7.06 -13.78
C ILE A 242 -5.53 6.30 -12.48
N ARG A 243 -6.55 5.58 -11.99
CA ARG A 243 -6.45 4.91 -10.69
C ARG A 243 -7.02 3.51 -10.64
N ARG A 244 -6.39 2.60 -9.90
CA ARG A 244 -6.90 1.21 -9.73
C ARG A 244 -7.16 0.51 -11.05
N ASN A 245 -6.30 0.70 -12.05
CA ASN A 245 -6.34 -0.07 -13.29
C ASN A 245 -5.25 -1.14 -13.29
N ARG A 246 -5.52 -2.28 -13.92
CA ARG A 246 -4.49 -3.24 -14.33
C ARG A 246 -4.08 -2.90 -15.76
N ILE A 247 -2.82 -2.60 -16.00
CA ILE A 247 -2.29 -2.18 -17.31
C ILE A 247 -1.12 -3.09 -17.65
N ALA A 248 -1.31 -4.02 -18.58
CA ALA A 248 -0.27 -4.98 -18.90
C ALA A 248 -0.18 -5.37 -20.37
N ASN A 249 0.95 -5.98 -20.72
CA ASN A 249 1.19 -6.64 -22.01
C ASN A 249 1.10 -5.73 -23.26
N HIS A 250 1.32 -4.43 -23.10
CA HIS A 250 1.38 -3.53 -24.25
C HIS A 250 2.70 -3.68 -25.02
N GLU A 251 2.64 -3.56 -26.34
CA GLU A 251 3.86 -3.47 -27.17
C GLU A 251 4.70 -2.27 -26.75
N GLY A 252 4.07 -1.11 -26.50
CA GLY A 252 4.67 0.09 -25.97
C GLY A 252 4.38 0.29 -24.48
N SER A 253 4.43 1.54 -24.04
CA SER A 253 4.25 1.92 -22.64
C SER A 253 2.82 1.74 -22.16
N GLY A 254 2.65 1.42 -20.88
CA GLY A 254 1.32 1.32 -20.26
C GLY A 254 0.62 2.67 -20.20
N ILE A 255 1.33 3.72 -19.79
CA ILE A 255 0.82 5.10 -19.76
C ILE A 255 1.80 6.03 -20.48
N ILE A 256 1.28 6.86 -21.39
CA ILE A 256 2.06 7.88 -22.09
C ILE A 256 1.38 9.25 -22.07
N THR A 257 2.18 10.31 -22.13
CA THR A 257 1.71 11.68 -22.42
C THR A 257 2.38 12.22 -23.68
N SER A 258 1.93 13.36 -24.21
CA SER A 258 2.56 13.98 -25.38
C SER A 258 2.59 15.52 -25.34
N VAL A 259 1.43 16.18 -25.34
CA VAL A 259 1.35 17.64 -25.40
C VAL A 259 1.20 18.24 -24.01
N ARG A 260 0.18 17.81 -23.27
CA ARG A 260 -0.17 18.37 -21.97
C ARG A 260 -0.88 17.34 -21.11
N ALA A 261 -0.44 17.19 -19.87
CA ALA A 261 -1.10 16.41 -18.84
C ALA A 261 -0.85 17.05 -17.45
N ASN A 262 -1.16 18.34 -17.31
CA ASN A 262 -1.04 19.02 -16.01
C ASN A 262 -1.94 18.37 -14.97
N THR A 263 -1.45 18.33 -13.71
CA THR A 263 -2.15 17.74 -12.57
C THR A 263 -2.64 16.32 -12.83
N LEU A 264 -1.88 15.55 -13.61
CA LEU A 264 -2.15 14.14 -13.87
C LEU A 264 -1.93 13.34 -12.57
N LEU A 265 -2.91 12.52 -12.20
CA LEU A 265 -2.82 11.62 -11.05
C LEU A 265 -2.78 10.18 -11.56
N VAL A 266 -1.68 9.47 -11.33
CA VAL A 266 -1.52 8.04 -11.59
C VAL A 266 -1.40 7.34 -10.24
N THR A 267 -2.50 6.79 -9.72
CA THR A 267 -2.53 6.32 -8.32
C THR A 267 -3.05 4.91 -8.17
N GLU A 268 -2.37 4.08 -7.39
CA GLU A 268 -2.85 2.72 -7.05
C GLU A 268 -3.14 1.87 -8.30
N ASN A 269 -2.29 1.91 -9.34
CA ASN A 269 -2.41 1.02 -10.51
C ASN A 269 -1.43 -0.15 -10.41
N ILE A 270 -1.78 -1.26 -11.06
CA ILE A 270 -0.87 -2.38 -11.32
C ILE A 270 -0.40 -2.29 -12.78
N ILE A 271 0.87 -1.98 -13.01
CA ILE A 271 1.45 -1.75 -14.34
C ILE A 271 2.56 -2.76 -14.61
N VAL A 272 2.27 -3.79 -15.39
CA VAL A 272 3.10 -5.00 -15.49
C VAL A 272 3.43 -5.39 -16.93
N GLY A 273 4.68 -5.73 -17.22
CA GLY A 273 5.03 -6.42 -18.48
C GLY A 273 4.79 -5.60 -19.76
N ASN A 274 4.79 -4.27 -19.67
CA ASN A 274 4.63 -3.40 -20.84
C ASN A 274 5.97 -3.17 -21.54
N GLY A 275 5.91 -2.69 -22.78
CA GLY A 275 7.09 -2.26 -23.53
C GLY A 275 7.74 -3.34 -24.39
N ILE A 276 7.01 -4.40 -24.74
CA ILE A 276 7.50 -5.62 -25.38
C ILE A 276 8.23 -5.36 -26.71
N ALA A 277 7.79 -4.36 -27.50
CA ALA A 277 8.34 -4.09 -28.84
C ALA A 277 8.53 -2.59 -29.17
N GLY A 278 7.76 -1.70 -28.55
CA GLY A 278 7.73 -0.26 -28.77
C GLY A 278 8.49 0.53 -27.69
N MET A 279 7.90 1.66 -27.27
CA MET A 279 8.43 2.44 -26.15
C MET A 279 8.41 1.56 -24.89
N PRO A 280 9.55 1.33 -24.23
CA PRO A 280 9.68 0.20 -23.33
C PRO A 280 9.25 0.48 -21.88
N ASP A 281 8.98 1.74 -21.54
CA ASP A 281 8.82 2.18 -20.15
C ASP A 281 7.38 1.93 -19.65
N ALA A 282 7.17 1.67 -18.37
CA ALA A 282 5.82 1.45 -17.83
C ALA A 282 4.97 2.73 -17.91
N ILE A 283 5.52 3.83 -17.36
CA ILE A 283 4.98 5.18 -17.43
C ILE A 283 6.01 6.07 -18.12
N ARG A 284 5.63 6.69 -19.24
CA ARG A 284 6.47 7.63 -19.98
C ARG A 284 5.80 9.00 -20.06
N LEU A 285 6.37 10.01 -19.42
CA LEU A 285 5.81 11.37 -19.43
C LEU A 285 6.69 12.33 -20.23
N GLU A 286 6.08 13.04 -21.17
CA GLU A 286 6.64 14.12 -21.97
C GLU A 286 5.60 15.23 -22.24
N GLY A 287 6.07 16.41 -22.64
CA GLY A 287 5.22 17.60 -22.82
C GLY A 287 5.06 18.42 -21.53
N ILE A 288 3.94 19.14 -21.40
CA ILE A 288 3.67 19.99 -20.23
C ILE A 288 3.03 19.16 -19.11
N ILE A 289 3.79 18.89 -18.06
CA ILE A 289 3.47 17.99 -16.94
C ILE A 289 3.78 18.70 -15.63
N ASN A 290 2.92 19.64 -15.22
CA ASN A 290 3.09 20.38 -13.96
C ASN A 290 2.26 19.78 -12.83
N ALA A 291 2.79 19.77 -11.60
CA ALA A 291 2.09 19.33 -10.39
C ALA A 291 1.41 17.96 -10.52
N SER A 292 2.06 17.02 -11.23
CA SER A 292 1.53 15.67 -11.46
C SER A 292 2.07 14.67 -10.44
N GLN A 293 1.35 13.57 -10.23
CA GLN A 293 1.66 12.61 -9.17
C GLN A 293 1.58 11.17 -9.69
N ILE A 294 2.54 10.35 -9.27
CA ILE A 294 2.58 8.90 -9.47
C ILE A 294 2.70 8.29 -8.08
N THR A 295 1.60 7.79 -7.51
CA THR A 295 1.55 7.42 -6.08
C THR A 295 0.96 6.03 -5.82
N GLY A 296 1.61 5.22 -4.99
CA GLY A 296 1.03 3.95 -4.52
C GLY A 296 0.83 2.89 -5.61
N ASN A 297 1.55 2.98 -6.74
CA ASN A 297 1.44 2.01 -7.83
C ASN A 297 2.38 0.83 -7.62
N LEU A 298 1.97 -0.33 -8.14
CA LEU A 298 2.85 -1.47 -8.38
C LEU A 298 3.34 -1.42 -9.83
N ILE A 299 4.62 -1.19 -10.04
CA ILE A 299 5.25 -1.08 -11.36
C ILE A 299 6.30 -2.18 -11.49
N CYS A 300 5.94 -3.27 -12.16
CA CYS A 300 6.74 -4.49 -12.11
C CYS A 300 6.99 -5.13 -13.48
N GLY A 301 8.23 -5.56 -13.72
CA GLY A 301 8.51 -6.44 -14.85
C GLY A 301 8.34 -5.81 -16.24
N ASN A 302 8.41 -4.48 -16.36
CA ASN A 302 8.34 -3.78 -17.66
C ASN A 302 9.70 -3.83 -18.38
N ASP A 303 9.69 -3.72 -19.71
CA ASP A 303 10.89 -3.94 -20.53
C ASP A 303 11.94 -2.84 -20.41
N GLY A 304 11.53 -1.63 -20.05
CA GLY A 304 12.35 -0.45 -19.83
C GLY A 304 12.22 0.08 -18.40
N SER A 305 12.16 1.39 -18.21
CA SER A 305 12.07 2.00 -16.88
C SER A 305 10.68 1.82 -16.29
N GLY A 306 10.56 1.82 -14.97
CA GLY A 306 9.26 1.93 -14.32
C GLY A 306 8.63 3.30 -14.61
N VAL A 307 9.39 4.37 -14.38
CA VAL A 307 8.99 5.74 -14.71
C VAL A 307 10.07 6.42 -15.54
N TYR A 308 9.71 6.99 -16.69
CA TYR A 308 10.61 7.69 -17.58
C TYR A 308 10.08 9.08 -17.93
N LEU A 309 10.74 10.12 -17.42
CA LEU A 309 10.43 11.52 -17.74
C LEU A 309 11.32 11.98 -18.90
N PHE A 310 10.71 12.24 -20.06
CA PHE A 310 11.42 12.69 -21.24
C PHE A 310 11.20 14.18 -21.46
N LYS A 311 12.12 14.97 -20.91
CA LYS A 311 12.16 16.43 -21.13
C LYS A 311 10.82 17.13 -20.88
N PRO A 312 10.07 16.82 -19.79
CA PRO A 312 8.83 17.50 -19.51
C PRO A 312 9.07 18.98 -19.15
N GLU A 313 8.05 19.80 -19.36
CA GLU A 313 7.92 21.11 -18.73
C GLU A 313 7.05 20.98 -17.47
N GLY A 314 7.60 21.28 -16.29
CA GLY A 314 6.89 21.17 -15.00
C GLY A 314 7.49 20.10 -14.09
N ASP A 315 6.82 19.83 -12.97
CA ASP A 315 7.26 18.90 -11.93
C ASP A 315 6.34 17.67 -11.76
N VAL A 316 6.93 16.59 -11.25
CA VAL A 316 6.26 15.31 -10.99
C VAL A 316 6.70 14.78 -9.63
N GLN A 317 5.73 14.29 -8.88
CA GLN A 317 5.93 13.70 -7.56
C GLN A 317 5.69 12.19 -7.66
N ILE A 318 6.73 11.39 -7.44
CA ILE A 318 6.72 9.93 -7.53
C ILE A 318 6.85 9.39 -6.11
N ARG A 319 5.74 8.88 -5.54
CA ARG A 319 5.69 8.53 -4.11
C ARG A 319 5.14 7.16 -3.80
N ASP A 320 5.74 6.52 -2.79
CA ASP A 320 5.18 5.31 -2.17
C ASP A 320 4.84 4.20 -3.18
N ASN A 321 5.57 4.13 -4.30
CA ASN A 321 5.39 3.11 -5.32
C ASN A 321 6.31 1.92 -5.05
N GLN A 322 5.88 0.73 -5.44
CA GLN A 322 6.73 -0.44 -5.55
C GLN A 322 7.20 -0.57 -7.00
N ILE A 323 8.49 -0.34 -7.25
CA ILE A 323 9.08 -0.32 -8.60
C ILE A 323 10.15 -1.40 -8.67
N VAL A 324 9.79 -2.57 -9.22
CA VAL A 324 10.64 -3.76 -9.13
C VAL A 324 10.76 -4.52 -10.44
N TYR A 325 11.89 -5.19 -10.68
CA TYR A 325 12.09 -6.07 -11.83
C TYR A 325 11.93 -5.41 -13.21
N ASN A 326 12.02 -4.09 -13.32
CA ASN A 326 11.92 -3.41 -14.60
C ASN A 326 13.26 -3.49 -15.36
N GLY A 327 13.26 -3.09 -16.63
CA GLY A 327 14.43 -3.10 -17.49
C GLY A 327 14.76 -4.50 -18.04
N ARG A 328 13.75 -5.37 -18.20
CA ARG A 328 13.93 -6.78 -18.57
C ARG A 328 14.60 -6.97 -19.93
N ARG A 329 14.18 -6.19 -20.93
CA ARG A 329 14.77 -6.22 -22.28
C ARG A 329 15.82 -5.16 -22.46
N LEU A 330 15.59 -3.96 -21.92
CA LEU A 330 16.49 -2.83 -22.00
C LEU A 330 16.93 -2.44 -20.60
N ARG A 331 18.20 -2.73 -20.29
CA ARG A 331 18.83 -2.29 -19.04
C ARG A 331 18.62 -0.80 -18.86
N ARG A 332 17.91 -0.40 -17.82
CA ARG A 332 17.51 0.99 -17.54
C ARG A 332 17.40 1.22 -16.05
N ALA A 333 17.34 2.49 -15.66
CA ALA A 333 16.98 2.87 -14.30
C ALA A 333 15.53 2.51 -13.97
N ALA A 334 15.21 2.32 -12.70
CA ALA A 334 13.82 2.15 -12.28
C ALA A 334 13.04 3.47 -12.49
N VAL A 335 13.66 4.59 -12.12
CA VAL A 335 13.16 5.94 -12.34
C VAL A 335 14.19 6.76 -13.10
N TYR A 336 13.81 7.30 -14.26
CA TYR A 336 14.67 8.14 -15.08
C TYR A 336 14.09 9.55 -15.19
N LEU A 337 14.85 10.54 -14.74
CA LEU A 337 14.41 11.94 -14.63
C LEU A 337 15.17 12.84 -15.61
N MET A 338 14.45 13.77 -16.22
CA MET A 338 14.96 14.95 -16.90
C MET A 338 14.07 16.12 -16.49
N GLY A 339 14.66 17.29 -16.26
CA GLY A 339 13.92 18.48 -15.81
C GLY A 339 14.23 18.84 -14.35
N ASP A 340 13.42 19.76 -13.82
CA ASP A 340 13.69 20.41 -12.54
C ASP A 340 12.62 20.09 -11.50
N ASN A 341 13.01 20.07 -10.23
CA ASN A 341 12.11 20.03 -9.06
C ASN A 341 11.19 18.79 -8.97
N HIS A 342 11.53 17.69 -9.65
CA HIS A 342 10.85 16.42 -9.43
C HIS A 342 11.12 15.89 -8.03
N GLN A 343 10.18 15.12 -7.48
CA GLN A 343 10.31 14.49 -6.17
C GLN A 343 10.15 12.98 -6.32
N VAL A 344 11.08 12.21 -5.78
CA VAL A 344 11.03 10.75 -5.69
C VAL A 344 11.16 10.39 -4.22
N THR A 345 10.06 10.02 -3.57
CA THR A 345 10.05 9.86 -2.11
C THR A 345 9.26 8.65 -1.62
N GLY A 346 9.76 7.89 -0.65
CA GLY A 346 8.98 6.78 -0.06
C GLY A 346 8.87 5.54 -0.95
N ASN A 347 9.53 5.50 -2.10
CA ASN A 347 9.40 4.38 -3.03
C ASN A 347 10.24 3.17 -2.58
N GLN A 348 9.74 1.97 -2.90
CA GLN A 348 10.47 0.71 -2.78
C GLN A 348 10.99 0.33 -4.17
N ILE A 349 12.29 0.48 -4.38
CA ILE A 349 12.93 0.29 -5.68
C ILE A 349 13.89 -0.89 -5.57
N GLY A 350 13.71 -1.92 -6.41
CA GLY A 350 14.69 -2.99 -6.41
C GLY A 350 14.61 -4.00 -7.53
N TYR A 351 15.54 -4.94 -7.53
CA TYR A 351 15.67 -5.93 -8.61
C TYR A 351 15.75 -5.27 -10.00
N GLN A 352 16.50 -4.18 -10.10
CA GLN A 352 16.56 -3.36 -11.31
C GLN A 352 17.84 -3.68 -12.10
N THR A 353 17.70 -3.82 -13.42
CA THR A 353 18.84 -4.12 -14.31
C THR A 353 19.73 -2.90 -14.64
N GLY A 354 19.64 -1.86 -13.82
CA GLY A 354 20.39 -0.60 -13.87
C GLY A 354 20.28 0.14 -12.52
N PRO A 355 20.54 1.45 -12.48
CA PRO A 355 20.41 2.25 -11.26
C PRO A 355 18.98 2.31 -10.70
N GLY A 356 18.84 2.68 -9.44
CA GLY A 356 17.53 2.96 -8.85
C GLY A 356 16.89 4.20 -9.50
N THR A 357 17.50 5.36 -9.28
CA THR A 357 17.07 6.63 -9.86
C THR A 357 18.21 7.30 -10.62
N VAL A 358 17.95 7.70 -11.86
CA VAL A 358 18.88 8.52 -12.67
C VAL A 358 18.33 9.93 -12.82
N VAL A 359 19.17 10.94 -12.59
CA VAL A 359 18.89 12.32 -13.00
C VAL A 359 19.81 12.68 -14.15
N ALA A 360 19.25 12.76 -15.35
CA ALA A 360 20.00 13.18 -16.52
C ALA A 360 20.01 14.69 -16.65
N ALA A 361 21.17 15.25 -16.99
CA ALA A 361 21.27 16.68 -17.28
C ALA A 361 20.58 17.02 -18.62
N TYR A 362 19.38 17.62 -18.60
CA TYR A 362 18.76 18.16 -19.81
C TYR A 362 17.88 19.42 -19.61
N PRO A 363 18.14 20.51 -20.37
CA PRO A 363 19.51 20.94 -20.63
C PRO A 363 20.23 21.05 -19.26
N ASN A 364 19.56 21.57 -18.25
CA ASN A 364 19.96 21.44 -16.86
C ASN A 364 18.84 20.74 -16.10
N SER A 365 19.18 19.99 -15.06
CA SER A 365 18.19 19.32 -14.22
C SER A 365 18.59 19.55 -12.77
N LEU A 366 17.82 20.36 -12.06
CA LEU A 366 18.15 20.95 -10.76
C LEU A 366 17.01 20.77 -9.77
N GLY A 367 17.35 20.69 -8.49
CA GLY A 367 16.36 20.68 -7.41
C GLY A 367 15.55 19.39 -7.36
N ASN A 368 15.96 18.32 -8.04
CA ASN A 368 15.27 17.04 -7.95
C ASN A 368 15.58 16.39 -6.60
N ILE A 369 14.55 16.10 -5.81
CA ILE A 369 14.65 15.60 -4.44
C ILE A 369 14.37 14.09 -4.45
N ILE A 370 15.31 13.30 -3.93
CA ILE A 370 15.25 11.83 -3.94
C ILE A 370 15.54 11.31 -2.53
N VAL A 371 14.53 11.28 -1.66
CA VAL A 371 14.71 11.00 -0.22
C VAL A 371 13.77 9.93 0.28
N SER A 372 14.12 9.25 1.36
CA SER A 372 13.28 8.24 2.02
C SER A 372 12.82 7.11 1.12
N ASN A 373 13.62 6.77 0.10
CA ASN A 373 13.36 5.61 -0.75
C ASN A 373 14.22 4.43 -0.26
N SER A 374 13.73 3.22 -0.43
CA SER A 374 14.53 2.01 -0.22
C SER A 374 15.01 1.48 -1.57
N PHE A 375 16.30 1.13 -1.64
CA PHE A 375 16.96 0.62 -2.83
C PHE A 375 17.60 -0.73 -2.54
N GLY A 376 17.39 -1.72 -3.39
CA GLY A 376 18.06 -3.01 -3.25
C GLY A 376 18.13 -3.83 -4.53
N GLU A 377 19.10 -4.74 -4.63
CA GLU A 377 19.27 -5.64 -5.78
C GLU A 377 19.37 -4.87 -7.11
N LEU A 378 20.28 -3.90 -7.18
CA LEU A 378 20.49 -3.03 -8.34
C LEU A 378 21.78 -3.39 -9.10
N ASP A 379 21.72 -3.36 -10.43
CA ASP A 379 22.91 -3.47 -11.29
C ASP A 379 23.70 -2.14 -11.41
N GLY A 380 23.31 -1.09 -10.67
CA GLY A 380 23.90 0.25 -10.68
C GLY A 380 23.79 0.98 -9.34
N LEU A 381 24.05 2.29 -9.33
CA LEU A 381 23.92 3.11 -8.10
C LEU A 381 22.45 3.25 -7.66
N SER A 382 22.22 3.48 -6.37
CA SER A 382 20.88 3.86 -5.88
C SER A 382 20.40 5.15 -6.53
N ILE A 383 21.28 6.15 -6.60
CA ILE A 383 21.06 7.44 -7.27
C ILE A 383 22.29 7.70 -8.14
N ASP A 384 22.06 8.00 -9.41
CA ASP A 384 23.11 8.32 -10.38
C ASP A 384 22.82 9.68 -11.04
N LEU A 385 23.83 10.55 -11.12
CA LEU A 385 23.69 11.92 -11.61
C LEU A 385 24.42 12.06 -12.95
N ASN A 386 23.75 11.66 -14.03
CA ASN A 386 24.37 11.65 -15.35
C ASN A 386 24.79 13.04 -15.85
N THR A 387 25.95 13.10 -16.50
CA THR A 387 26.48 14.28 -17.16
C THR A 387 26.12 14.38 -18.66
N GLN A 388 26.02 15.59 -19.19
CA GLN A 388 25.76 15.86 -20.62
C GLN A 388 26.85 15.31 -21.55
N GLN A 389 28.06 15.06 -21.04
CA GLN A 389 29.19 14.58 -21.86
C GLN A 389 29.13 13.07 -22.12
N HIS A 390 28.37 12.33 -21.32
CA HIS A 390 28.23 10.88 -21.43
C HIS A 390 27.00 10.52 -22.29
N VAL A 391 27.19 10.62 -23.61
CA VAL A 391 26.12 10.48 -24.61
C VAL A 391 26.00 9.09 -25.25
N GLU A 392 26.86 8.14 -24.87
CA GLU A 392 26.75 6.78 -25.38
C GLU A 392 25.51 6.07 -24.81
N PRO A 393 24.83 5.19 -25.58
CA PRO A 393 23.60 4.52 -25.15
C PRO A 393 23.71 3.82 -23.79
N PHE A 394 24.88 3.27 -23.45
CA PHE A 394 25.06 2.57 -22.18
C PHE A 394 25.00 3.50 -20.97
N HIS A 395 25.34 4.79 -21.08
CA HIS A 395 25.24 5.75 -19.98
C HIS A 395 23.77 6.07 -19.64
N PHE A 396 22.90 6.12 -20.65
CA PHE A 396 21.46 6.26 -20.45
C PHE A 396 20.82 4.97 -19.89
N GLN A 397 21.46 3.82 -20.10
CA GLN A 397 20.97 2.53 -19.66
C GLN A 397 21.43 2.17 -18.24
N ARG A 398 22.69 2.47 -17.91
CA ARG A 398 23.35 2.01 -16.67
C ARG A 398 23.76 3.13 -15.73
N GLY A 399 23.50 4.39 -16.12
CA GLY A 399 24.14 5.54 -15.49
C GLY A 399 25.58 5.74 -15.96
N ASP A 400 26.17 6.87 -15.63
CA ASP A 400 27.59 7.14 -15.90
C ASP A 400 28.51 6.91 -14.70
N GLY A 401 27.93 6.53 -13.56
CA GLY A 401 28.65 6.14 -12.37
C GLY A 401 29.11 7.33 -11.54
N VAL A 402 29.87 7.03 -10.48
CA VAL A 402 30.15 8.01 -9.43
C VAL A 402 30.86 9.25 -9.96
N ASN A 403 30.27 10.40 -9.66
CA ASN A 403 30.82 11.70 -10.00
C ASN A 403 31.99 12.09 -9.08
N PRO A 404 33.07 12.69 -9.62
CA PRO A 404 34.17 13.18 -8.80
C PRO A 404 33.73 14.37 -7.92
N PRO A 405 34.28 14.53 -6.70
CA PRO A 405 33.92 15.64 -5.83
C PRO A 405 34.22 17.01 -6.46
N ARG A 406 33.31 17.98 -6.22
CA ARG A 406 33.37 19.38 -6.68
C ARG A 406 34.68 20.11 -6.35
N LYS A 407 35.41 19.67 -5.31
CA LYS A 407 36.62 20.34 -4.81
C LYS A 407 37.92 19.62 -5.22
N SER A 408 37.85 18.64 -6.12
CA SER A 408 39.00 17.84 -6.54
C SER A 408 40.11 18.68 -7.20
N ARG A 409 41.37 18.20 -7.09
CA ARG A 409 42.55 18.88 -7.67
C ARG A 409 42.44 19.10 -9.19
N TYR A 410 41.68 18.25 -9.89
CA TYR A 410 41.45 18.29 -11.32
C TYR A 410 40.65 19.54 -11.74
N GLN A 411 39.51 19.82 -11.08
CA GLN A 411 38.70 21.01 -11.34
C GLN A 411 39.40 22.33 -10.95
N ARG A 412 40.22 22.33 -9.88
CA ARG A 412 41.04 23.51 -9.52
C ARG A 412 42.14 23.84 -10.55
N SER A 413 42.59 22.85 -11.32
CA SER A 413 43.65 23.04 -12.32
C SER A 413 43.14 23.68 -13.61
N THR A 414 41.90 23.39 -14.00
CA THR A 414 41.22 24.01 -15.14
C THR A 414 40.76 25.45 -14.84
N GLU A 415 40.45 25.77 -13.58
CA GLU A 415 40.16 27.15 -13.14
C GLU A 415 41.38 28.09 -13.15
N ARG A 416 42.61 27.57 -13.01
CA ARG A 416 43.84 28.38 -13.00
C ARG A 416 44.38 28.73 -14.38
N LEU A 417 43.84 28.14 -15.44
CA LEU A 417 44.28 28.36 -16.81
C LEU A 417 43.27 29.28 -17.54
N ARG A 418 43.58 30.58 -17.53
CA ARG A 418 42.98 31.66 -18.35
C ARG A 418 41.55 32.10 -17.99
N PRO A 419 41.39 33.24 -17.27
CA PRO A 419 40.08 33.83 -16.92
C PRO A 419 39.15 34.14 -18.10
N GLU A 420 39.70 34.41 -19.28
CA GLU A 420 38.95 34.83 -20.48
C GLU A 420 38.31 33.65 -21.24
N LEU A 421 38.58 32.40 -20.84
CA LEU A 421 37.90 31.20 -21.34
C LEU A 421 36.91 30.61 -20.31
N VAL A 422 36.75 31.26 -19.14
CA VAL A 422 36.00 30.72 -17.98
C VAL A 422 34.48 30.79 -18.13
N GLU A 423 33.96 31.47 -19.15
CA GLU A 423 32.53 31.38 -19.50
C GLU A 423 32.15 29.97 -20.00
N GLY A 424 33.14 29.17 -20.42
CA GLY A 424 33.00 27.72 -20.67
C GLY A 424 33.22 26.83 -19.44
N SER A 425 33.92 27.29 -18.39
CA SER A 425 34.24 26.47 -17.21
C SER A 425 33.20 26.57 -16.09
N ARG A 426 32.40 27.65 -16.06
CA ARG A 426 31.14 27.69 -15.26
C ARG A 426 30.13 26.63 -15.71
N ARG A 427 30.30 26.07 -16.91
CA ARG A 427 29.46 25.01 -17.48
C ARG A 427 29.72 23.63 -16.86
N SER A 428 30.75 23.39 -16.05
CA SER A 428 31.05 22.03 -15.55
C SER A 428 30.08 21.50 -14.47
N ARG A 429 29.33 22.37 -13.77
CA ARG A 429 28.37 21.97 -12.71
C ARG A 429 26.97 21.74 -13.25
N GLN A 430 26.48 22.68 -14.07
CA GLN A 430 25.11 22.66 -14.60
C GLN A 430 24.89 21.53 -15.62
N THR A 431 25.97 20.97 -16.16
CA THR A 431 25.93 19.88 -17.12
C THR A 431 25.79 18.50 -16.47
N THR A 432 25.59 18.41 -15.16
CA THR A 432 25.39 17.16 -14.41
C THR A 432 24.06 17.24 -13.68
N GLY A 433 23.35 16.11 -13.58
CA GLY A 433 22.11 16.02 -12.80
C GLY A 433 22.27 16.62 -11.40
N ASN A 434 21.28 17.37 -10.93
CA ASN A 434 21.30 18.09 -9.65
C ASN A 434 22.55 18.97 -9.42
N ALA A 435 23.08 19.54 -10.51
CA ALA A 435 24.33 20.28 -10.53
C ALA A 435 25.55 19.53 -9.94
N GLY A 436 25.52 18.19 -9.95
CA GLY A 436 26.54 17.34 -9.34
C GLY A 436 26.83 17.71 -7.89
N ILE A 437 25.79 17.82 -7.05
CA ILE A 437 25.96 17.98 -5.59
C ILE A 437 26.83 16.86 -5.03
N ASN A 438 27.75 17.21 -4.12
CA ASN A 438 28.69 16.24 -3.55
C ASN A 438 27.94 15.20 -2.73
N ALA A 439 28.28 13.92 -2.92
CA ALA A 439 27.93 12.88 -1.96
C ALA A 439 28.54 13.22 -0.58
N PRO A 440 27.87 12.87 0.53
CA PRO A 440 28.45 12.99 1.86
C PRO A 440 29.79 12.24 1.97
N GLU A 441 30.74 12.81 2.69
CA GLU A 441 32.02 12.20 3.04
C GLU A 441 32.02 11.87 4.53
N PHE A 442 32.00 10.58 4.86
CA PHE A 442 32.21 10.15 6.25
C PHE A 442 33.62 10.50 6.72
N ALA A 443 33.75 10.88 7.99
CA ALA A 443 35.04 11.23 8.59
C ALA A 443 36.01 10.03 8.69
N SER A 444 35.47 8.80 8.66
CA SER A 444 36.21 7.55 8.69
C SER A 444 35.54 6.51 7.80
N ARG A 445 36.31 5.50 7.37
CA ARG A 445 35.78 4.29 6.70
C ARG A 445 35.19 3.30 7.71
N GLU A 446 35.54 3.47 8.98
CA GLU A 446 35.15 2.62 10.10
C GLU A 446 34.72 3.48 11.30
N PHE A 447 33.57 3.18 11.88
CA PHE A 447 33.07 3.80 13.10
C PHE A 447 32.94 2.74 14.20
N VAL A 448 33.43 3.08 15.40
CA VAL A 448 33.52 2.12 16.50
C VAL A 448 32.27 2.21 17.38
N ALA A 449 31.66 1.06 17.67
CA ALA A 449 30.58 0.96 18.64
C ALA A 449 31.12 1.15 20.07
N LEU A 450 30.58 2.14 20.78
CA LEU A 450 30.87 2.47 22.17
C LEU A 450 29.70 2.01 23.04
N GLY A 451 29.81 0.80 23.60
CA GLY A 451 28.68 0.18 24.32
C GLY A 451 27.57 -0.23 23.35
N SER A 452 26.36 0.30 23.54
CA SER A 452 25.22 0.09 22.63
C SER A 452 25.06 1.21 21.60
N GLN A 453 25.97 2.18 21.54
CA GLN A 453 25.83 3.36 20.68
C GLN A 453 26.95 3.47 19.66
N VAL A 454 26.61 3.96 18.47
CA VAL A 454 27.54 4.27 17.38
C VAL A 454 27.30 5.72 16.97
N GLU A 455 28.32 6.56 17.04
CA GLU A 455 28.29 7.91 16.47
C GLU A 455 28.87 7.88 15.05
N VAL A 456 28.06 8.27 14.06
CA VAL A 456 28.45 8.40 12.67
C VAL A 456 28.47 9.88 12.30
N PHE A 457 29.59 10.36 11.79
CA PHE A 457 29.78 11.78 11.48
C PHE A 457 30.63 11.99 10.22
N GLY A 458 30.48 13.16 9.61
CA GLY A 458 31.12 13.47 8.34
C GLY A 458 30.93 14.91 7.90
N GLN A 459 31.16 15.14 6.62
CA GLN A 459 30.96 16.42 5.94
C GLN A 459 30.10 16.22 4.69
N ALA A 460 29.25 17.20 4.41
CA ALA A 460 28.55 17.36 3.15
C ALA A 460 28.61 18.84 2.75
N ASP A 461 27.94 19.22 1.66
CA ASP A 461 27.80 20.63 1.33
C ASP A 461 27.04 21.36 2.48
N PRO A 462 27.44 22.59 2.87
CA PRO A 462 26.69 23.38 3.85
C PRO A 462 25.22 23.57 3.46
N ASP A 463 24.37 23.86 4.46
CA ASP A 463 22.92 24.07 4.28
C ASP A 463 22.19 22.87 3.65
N SER A 464 22.73 21.66 3.81
CA SER A 464 22.15 20.41 3.30
C SER A 464 21.58 19.58 4.44
N THR A 465 20.61 18.73 4.12
CA THR A 465 20.21 17.61 5.00
C THR A 465 20.90 16.35 4.53
N VAL A 466 21.36 15.54 5.48
CA VAL A 466 22.01 14.25 5.23
C VAL A 466 21.08 13.15 5.72
N GLU A 467 20.65 12.29 4.82
CA GLU A 467 19.86 11.10 5.14
C GLU A 467 20.80 9.90 5.19
N LEU A 468 20.82 9.20 6.32
CA LEU A 468 21.66 8.03 6.57
C LEU A 468 20.88 6.74 6.34
N TYR A 469 21.58 5.74 5.83
CA TYR A 469 21.00 4.45 5.46
C TYR A 469 21.85 3.31 6.02
N ARG A 470 21.18 2.26 6.48
CA ARG A 470 21.81 0.96 6.69
C ARG A 470 21.90 0.24 5.35
N VAL A 471 23.07 -0.31 5.08
CA VAL A 471 23.37 -1.12 3.90
C VAL A 471 23.39 -2.57 4.33
N ILE A 472 22.54 -3.39 3.72
CA ILE A 472 22.36 -4.81 4.03
C ILE A 472 23.05 -5.67 2.96
N GLU A 473 23.10 -5.19 1.73
CA GLU A 473 23.70 -5.92 0.61
C GLU A 473 25.22 -5.73 0.52
N ASN A 474 25.91 -6.80 0.17
CA ASN A 474 27.33 -6.74 -0.17
C ASN A 474 27.50 -6.62 -1.69
N THR A 475 27.51 -5.39 -2.19
CA THR A 475 27.70 -5.11 -3.60
C THR A 475 29.18 -4.98 -3.96
N ALA A 476 29.53 -5.32 -5.20
CA ALA A 476 30.88 -5.09 -5.73
C ALA A 476 31.25 -3.60 -5.82
N ILE A 477 30.24 -2.72 -5.79
CA ILE A 477 30.40 -1.27 -5.82
C ILE A 477 30.43 -0.77 -4.37
N PRO A 478 31.48 -0.07 -3.92
CA PRO A 478 31.62 0.30 -2.51
C PRO A 478 30.69 1.47 -2.07
N TYR A 479 29.76 1.87 -2.92
CA TYR A 479 28.74 2.90 -2.71
C TYR A 479 27.39 2.21 -2.58
N GLY A 480 26.51 2.73 -1.71
CA GLY A 480 25.33 1.99 -1.26
C GLY A 480 24.44 1.46 -2.37
N PRO A 481 23.85 0.26 -2.22
CA PRO A 481 22.41 0.20 -2.15
C PRO A 481 21.96 0.86 -0.84
N LEU A 482 21.10 1.86 -0.96
CA LEU A 482 20.50 2.59 0.16
C LEU A 482 19.29 1.78 0.67
N ASN A 483 19.55 0.66 1.36
CA ASN A 483 18.51 -0.33 1.67
C ASN A 483 17.47 0.16 2.68
N VAL A 484 17.90 0.58 3.87
CA VAL A 484 17.00 0.93 4.97
C VAL A 484 17.32 2.33 5.48
N PRO A 485 16.40 3.30 5.35
CA PRO A 485 16.55 4.62 5.96
C PRO A 485 16.74 4.50 7.48
N LEU A 486 17.67 5.28 8.05
CA LEU A 486 17.96 5.31 9.49
C LEU A 486 17.52 6.61 10.14
N ASP A 487 18.10 7.73 9.72
CA ASP A 487 17.83 9.05 10.29
C ASP A 487 18.20 10.17 9.29
N THR A 488 17.68 11.36 9.51
CA THR A 488 17.98 12.57 8.73
C THR A 488 18.51 13.67 9.64
N VAL A 489 19.71 14.18 9.34
CA VAL A 489 20.37 15.22 10.13
C VAL A 489 20.72 16.43 9.27
N ALA A 490 20.63 17.64 9.82
CA ALA A 490 21.06 18.85 9.13
C ALA A 490 22.58 19.06 9.25
N THR A 491 23.21 19.60 8.22
CA THR A 491 24.58 20.10 8.34
C THR A 491 24.65 21.42 9.09
N ASN A 492 25.75 21.67 9.78
CA ASN A 492 26.05 22.98 10.34
C ASN A 492 26.63 23.93 9.27
N GLU A 493 26.98 25.16 9.66
CA GLU A 493 27.56 26.18 8.76
C GLU A 493 28.85 25.72 8.06
N ASP A 494 29.61 24.80 8.67
CA ASP A 494 30.83 24.22 8.10
C ASP A 494 30.56 22.97 7.23
N GLY A 495 29.30 22.57 7.07
CA GLY A 495 28.90 21.36 6.34
C GLY A 495 29.06 20.06 7.15
N ARG A 496 29.33 20.12 8.46
CA ARG A 496 29.49 18.92 9.30
C ARG A 496 28.15 18.36 9.74
N PHE A 497 28.06 17.04 9.82
CA PHE A 497 26.92 16.31 10.39
C PHE A 497 27.38 15.24 11.37
N SER A 498 26.53 14.89 12.35
CA SER A 498 26.71 13.76 13.26
C SER A 498 25.35 13.18 13.65
N ALA A 499 25.27 11.86 13.78
CA ALA A 499 24.10 11.11 14.24
C ALA A 499 24.55 9.97 15.17
N VAL A 500 23.75 9.67 16.19
CA VAL A 500 24.03 8.59 17.16
C VAL A 500 22.95 7.54 17.03
N PHE A 501 23.36 6.28 16.85
CA PHE A 501 22.47 5.14 16.66
C PHE A 501 22.67 4.11 17.76
N ASP A 502 21.57 3.58 18.29
CA ASP A 502 21.54 2.43 19.21
C ASP A 502 21.19 1.11 18.50
N THR A 503 20.71 1.18 17.26
CA THR A 503 20.29 0.02 16.46
C THR A 503 21.41 -0.56 15.59
N LEU A 504 22.51 0.16 15.41
CA LEU A 504 23.65 -0.29 14.59
C LEU A 504 24.58 -1.19 15.40
N GLN A 505 25.05 -2.27 14.76
CA GLN A 505 25.90 -3.28 15.39
C GLN A 505 27.20 -3.46 14.62
N PRO A 506 28.28 -3.95 15.27
CA PRO A 506 29.50 -4.35 14.56
C PRO A 506 29.20 -5.31 13.41
N GLY A 507 29.68 -4.98 12.21
CA GLY A 507 29.39 -5.69 10.96
C GLY A 507 28.38 -4.97 10.06
N ASP A 508 27.54 -4.08 10.62
CA ASP A 508 26.67 -3.23 9.82
C ASP A 508 27.49 -2.28 8.93
N ARG A 509 26.90 -1.91 7.80
CA ARG A 509 27.43 -0.89 6.91
C ARG A 509 26.45 0.28 6.83
N VAL A 510 26.98 1.48 6.71
CA VAL A 510 26.18 2.70 6.54
C VAL A 510 26.59 3.44 5.27
N SER A 511 25.60 4.04 4.63
CA SER A 511 25.76 4.98 3.53
C SER A 511 24.90 6.23 3.80
N ALA A 512 25.02 7.24 2.96
CA ALA A 512 24.28 8.48 3.13
C ALA A 512 24.10 9.22 1.80
N ILE A 513 23.12 10.11 1.75
CA ILE A 513 22.92 11.08 0.67
C ILE A 513 22.76 12.47 1.27
N ALA A 514 23.14 13.50 0.54
CA ALA A 514 22.91 14.90 0.90
C ALA A 514 21.83 15.50 0.00
N THR A 515 20.96 16.31 0.56
CA THR A 515 19.97 17.09 -0.17
C THR A 515 20.16 18.57 0.13
N HIS A 516 20.46 19.35 -0.91
CA HIS A 516 20.58 20.80 -0.81
C HIS A 516 19.35 21.48 -1.42
N PRO A 517 18.72 22.47 -0.75
CA PRO A 517 17.48 23.10 -1.21
C PRO A 517 17.53 23.66 -2.64
N GLN A 518 18.69 24.17 -3.06
CA GLN A 518 18.87 24.72 -4.41
C GLN A 518 19.22 23.68 -5.48
N TYR A 519 19.93 22.60 -5.11
CA TYR A 519 20.57 21.73 -6.09
C TYR A 519 19.86 20.40 -6.26
N GLY A 520 19.20 19.90 -5.21
CA GLY A 520 18.60 18.57 -5.19
C GLY A 520 19.45 17.59 -4.37
N THR A 521 19.23 16.30 -4.63
CA THR A 521 19.87 15.19 -3.91
C THR A 521 21.12 14.66 -4.61
N SER A 522 22.10 14.24 -3.82
CA SER A 522 23.38 13.66 -4.26
C SER A 522 23.30 12.18 -4.62
N GLU A 523 24.37 11.71 -5.25
CA GLU A 523 24.70 10.29 -5.28
C GLU A 523 24.96 9.74 -3.87
N PRO A 524 24.94 8.40 -3.70
CA PRO A 524 25.29 7.75 -2.43
C PRO A 524 26.74 8.00 -2.01
N ALA A 525 26.95 8.14 -0.71
CA ALA A 525 28.25 8.13 -0.08
C ALA A 525 28.90 6.74 -0.19
N LEU A 526 30.23 6.74 -0.18
CA LEU A 526 31.02 5.53 -0.05
C LEU A 526 30.74 4.87 1.31
N ASN A 527 30.41 3.57 1.32
CA ASN A 527 29.94 2.88 2.52
C ASN A 527 31.02 2.89 3.62
N ALA A 528 30.61 3.15 4.87
CA ALA A 528 31.45 2.99 6.06
C ALA A 528 30.98 1.77 6.86
N MET A 529 31.90 1.13 7.58
CA MET A 529 31.63 -0.09 8.36
C MET A 529 31.55 0.23 9.86
N ILE A 530 30.68 -0.46 10.57
CA ILE A 530 30.62 -0.40 12.02
C ILE A 530 31.51 -1.51 12.59
N THR A 531 32.43 -1.15 13.49
CA THR A 531 33.41 -2.07 14.08
C THR A 531 33.29 -2.12 15.61
N SER A 532 33.85 -3.16 16.21
CA SER A 532 33.90 -3.32 17.67
C SER A 532 35.16 -2.69 18.26
N LEU A 533 35.04 -2.13 19.47
CA LEU A 533 36.12 -1.43 20.18
C LEU A 533 37.27 -2.35 20.62
N ASP A 534 36.98 -3.63 20.83
CA ASP A 534 37.94 -4.65 21.24
C ASP A 534 38.69 -5.30 20.06
N GLY A 535 38.40 -4.89 18.83
CA GLY A 535 38.96 -5.51 17.62
C GLY A 535 38.54 -6.97 17.46
N SER A 536 37.49 -7.42 18.17
CA SER A 536 36.91 -8.74 17.99
C SER A 536 36.58 -8.95 16.52
N PRO A 537 36.86 -10.14 15.96
CA PRO A 537 36.56 -10.41 14.57
C PRO A 537 35.09 -10.11 14.32
N LEU A 538 34.82 -9.33 13.26
CA LEU A 538 33.46 -9.12 12.77
C LEU A 538 32.80 -10.50 12.61
N PRO A 539 31.49 -10.62 12.88
CA PRO A 539 30.77 -11.85 12.56
C PRO A 539 31.17 -12.29 11.16
N ALA A 540 31.54 -13.57 10.99
CA ALA A 540 31.89 -14.08 9.68
C ALA A 540 30.78 -13.66 8.72
N GLU A 541 31.14 -12.95 7.64
CA GLU A 541 30.18 -12.55 6.62
C GLU A 541 29.31 -13.79 6.33
N ASN A 542 27.99 -13.68 6.55
CA ASN A 542 27.11 -14.74 6.08
C ASN A 542 27.47 -14.91 4.61
N PRO A 543 27.87 -16.11 4.17
CA PRO A 543 28.26 -16.31 2.80
C PRO A 543 27.12 -15.78 1.95
N VAL A 544 27.41 -14.72 1.19
CA VAL A 544 26.52 -14.23 0.16
C VAL A 544 26.33 -15.43 -0.73
N THR A 545 25.22 -16.13 -0.59
CA THR A 545 24.79 -17.04 -1.65
C THR A 545 24.74 -16.14 -2.87
N PRO A 546 25.57 -16.37 -3.89
CA PRO A 546 25.36 -15.69 -5.15
C PRO A 546 23.97 -16.12 -5.55
N VAL A 547 23.00 -15.21 -5.42
CA VAL A 547 21.71 -15.38 -6.05
C VAL A 547 22.06 -15.32 -7.51
N THR A 548 22.37 -16.47 -8.09
CA THR A 548 22.36 -16.63 -9.53
C THR A 548 20.90 -16.32 -9.85
N PRO A 549 20.57 -15.21 -10.55
CA PRO A 549 19.20 -14.93 -10.85
C PRO A 549 18.70 -16.12 -11.67
N THR A 550 17.93 -16.99 -11.02
CA THR A 550 17.17 -18.00 -11.74
C THR A 550 16.35 -17.19 -12.74
N PRO A 551 16.40 -17.48 -14.05
CA PRO A 551 15.67 -16.72 -15.07
C PRO A 551 14.16 -17.03 -15.02
N VAL A 552 13.61 -17.16 -13.82
CA VAL A 552 12.18 -17.26 -13.57
C VAL A 552 11.63 -15.87 -13.75
N ILE A 553 10.67 -15.73 -14.67
CA ILE A 553 9.93 -14.49 -14.84
C ILE A 553 9.30 -14.14 -13.48
N PRO A 554 9.56 -12.95 -12.92
CA PRO A 554 9.04 -12.59 -11.62
C PRO A 554 7.51 -12.56 -11.69
N GLN A 555 6.87 -13.28 -10.76
CA GLN A 555 5.43 -13.15 -10.55
C GLN A 555 5.21 -11.81 -9.86
N CYS A 556 4.68 -10.84 -10.62
CA CYS A 556 4.51 -9.48 -10.14
C CYS A 556 3.28 -9.30 -9.24
N THR A 557 2.27 -10.18 -9.37
CA THR A 557 1.04 -10.12 -8.59
C THR A 557 0.77 -11.47 -7.94
N SER A 558 0.19 -11.45 -6.76
CA SER A 558 -0.27 -12.62 -6.02
C SER A 558 -1.79 -12.64 -5.94
N GLN A 559 -2.37 -13.84 -5.87
CA GLN A 559 -3.81 -13.98 -5.66
C GLN A 559 -4.20 -13.42 -4.30
N ALA A 560 -5.31 -12.67 -4.25
CA ALA A 560 -5.89 -12.25 -2.98
C ALA A 560 -6.15 -13.50 -2.12
N GLU A 561 -5.54 -13.55 -0.93
CA GLU A 561 -5.78 -14.65 -0.01
C GLU A 561 -7.29 -14.66 0.33
N PRO A 562 -7.98 -15.80 0.23
CA PRO A 562 -9.36 -15.89 0.68
C PRO A 562 -9.45 -15.32 2.09
N PRO A 563 -10.46 -14.51 2.42
CA PRO A 563 -10.62 -14.00 3.77
C PRO A 563 -10.50 -15.19 4.72
N ALA A 564 -9.53 -15.12 5.64
CA ALA A 564 -9.29 -16.19 6.58
C ALA A 564 -10.65 -16.60 7.16
N PRO A 565 -10.99 -17.91 7.20
CA PRO A 565 -12.21 -18.36 7.84
C PRO A 565 -12.30 -17.65 9.19
N PRO A 566 -13.47 -17.10 9.57
CA PRO A 566 -13.59 -16.39 10.84
C PRO A 566 -12.97 -17.27 11.91
N GLU A 567 -11.96 -16.72 12.59
CA GLU A 567 -11.22 -17.45 13.62
C GLU A 567 -12.29 -18.12 14.50
N PRO A 568 -12.27 -19.45 14.66
CA PRO A 568 -13.23 -20.10 15.53
C PRO A 568 -13.15 -19.34 16.85
N PRO A 569 -14.31 -18.93 17.43
CA PRO A 569 -14.30 -18.17 18.67
C PRO A 569 -13.34 -18.86 19.62
N PRO A 570 -12.43 -18.12 20.28
CA PRO A 570 -11.42 -18.72 21.15
C PRO A 570 -12.16 -19.71 22.05
N PRO A 571 -11.67 -20.97 22.16
CA PRO A 571 -12.35 -21.94 23.00
C PRO A 571 -12.58 -21.28 24.36
N PRO A 572 -13.80 -21.36 24.93
CA PRO A 572 -14.05 -20.78 26.24
C PRO A 572 -12.92 -21.23 27.16
N PRO A 573 -12.27 -20.32 27.91
CA PRO A 573 -11.21 -20.73 28.82
C PRO A 573 -11.76 -21.84 29.71
N GLU A 574 -11.07 -22.97 29.78
CA GLU A 574 -11.47 -24.06 30.67
C GLU A 574 -11.61 -23.49 32.08
N PRO A 575 -12.75 -23.68 32.77
CA PRO A 575 -12.93 -23.13 34.10
C PRO A 575 -11.87 -23.75 35.01
N LEU A 576 -11.05 -22.90 35.64
CA LEU A 576 -10.05 -23.33 36.60
C LEU A 576 -10.77 -24.04 37.76
N THR A 577 -10.65 -25.37 37.83
CA THR A 577 -11.30 -26.18 38.87
C THR A 577 -10.45 -26.23 40.13
N LEU A 578 -11.00 -25.78 41.27
CA LEU A 578 -10.35 -25.86 42.58
C LEU A 578 -10.95 -26.99 43.42
N ARG A 579 -10.10 -27.85 44.00
CA ARG A 579 -10.52 -28.91 44.94
C ARG A 579 -10.03 -28.59 46.35
N VAL A 580 -10.94 -28.49 47.33
CA VAL A 580 -10.58 -28.10 48.70
C VAL A 580 -11.54 -28.70 49.74
N PRO A 581 -11.05 -29.11 50.93
CA PRO A 581 -11.91 -29.44 52.07
C PRO A 581 -12.73 -28.23 52.55
N ARG A 582 -13.90 -28.49 53.14
CA ARG A 582 -14.76 -27.42 53.70
C ARG A 582 -15.16 -27.59 55.16
N ASN A 583 -14.76 -28.67 55.82
CA ASN A 583 -15.18 -28.96 57.20
C ASN A 583 -13.98 -29.25 58.09
N VAL A 584 -14.07 -28.78 59.33
CA VAL A 584 -13.16 -29.10 60.43
C VAL A 584 -13.97 -29.55 61.63
N HIS A 585 -13.65 -30.68 62.24
CA HIS A 585 -14.41 -31.30 63.33
C HIS A 585 -13.76 -31.10 64.70
N PHE A 586 -14.57 -31.20 65.75
CA PHE A 586 -14.15 -30.94 67.14
C PHE A 586 -14.59 -32.06 68.07
N ALA A 587 -13.79 -32.33 69.12
CA ALA A 587 -14.20 -33.18 70.23
C ALA A 587 -15.39 -32.59 71.01
N LEU A 588 -16.07 -33.45 71.77
CA LEU A 588 -17.18 -33.06 72.65
C LEU A 588 -16.74 -31.97 73.61
N ASP A 589 -17.53 -30.91 73.70
CA ASP A 589 -17.31 -29.77 74.59
C ASP A 589 -15.98 -29.02 74.40
N ARG A 590 -15.38 -29.15 73.20
CA ARG A 590 -14.06 -28.60 72.88
C ARG A 590 -14.10 -27.67 71.68
N SER A 591 -13.18 -26.71 71.68
CA SER A 591 -12.96 -25.75 70.59
C SER A 591 -11.48 -25.63 70.19
N ASP A 592 -10.60 -26.44 70.77
CA ASP A 592 -9.21 -26.59 70.34
C ASP A 592 -9.13 -27.36 69.01
N ILE A 593 -8.17 -26.96 68.18
CA ILE A 593 -7.90 -27.60 66.89
C ILE A 593 -7.02 -28.84 67.14
N SER A 594 -7.50 -30.01 66.74
CA SER A 594 -6.73 -31.26 66.83
C SER A 594 -5.59 -31.28 65.79
N PRO A 595 -4.56 -32.13 65.94
CA PRO A 595 -3.52 -32.29 64.93
C PRO A 595 -4.09 -32.68 63.55
N ALA A 596 -5.06 -33.58 63.49
CA ALA A 596 -5.70 -33.97 62.23
C ALA A 596 -6.50 -32.80 61.61
N SER A 597 -7.19 -32.01 62.43
CA SER A 597 -7.89 -30.80 61.98
C SER A 597 -6.93 -29.71 61.50
N ALA A 598 -5.71 -29.65 62.05
CA ALA A 598 -4.67 -28.74 61.60
C ALA A 598 -4.19 -29.07 60.18
N GLU A 599 -4.01 -30.36 59.85
CA GLU A 599 -3.65 -30.80 58.49
C GLU A 599 -4.72 -30.40 57.45
N VAL A 600 -6.00 -30.52 57.80
CA VAL A 600 -7.11 -30.07 56.94
C VAL A 600 -7.07 -28.54 56.77
N LEU A 601 -6.81 -27.80 57.85
CA LEU A 601 -6.69 -26.34 57.80
C LEU A 601 -5.47 -25.86 57.02
N ASP A 602 -4.37 -26.61 57.00
CA ASP A 602 -3.19 -26.29 56.20
C ASP A 602 -3.47 -26.42 54.70
N GLN A 603 -4.27 -27.42 54.28
CA GLN A 603 -4.74 -27.53 52.89
C GLN A 603 -5.60 -26.32 52.50
N ILE A 604 -6.52 -25.91 53.37
CA ILE A 604 -7.34 -24.72 53.15
C ILE A 604 -6.48 -23.45 53.11
N ALA A 605 -5.48 -23.32 53.99
CA ALA A 605 -4.57 -22.17 54.00
C ALA A 605 -3.74 -22.08 52.71
N ALA A 606 -3.20 -23.20 52.22
CA ALA A 606 -2.45 -23.25 50.96
C ALA A 606 -3.29 -22.74 49.78
N VAL A 607 -4.55 -23.16 49.69
CA VAL A 607 -5.51 -22.68 48.69
C VAL A 607 -5.75 -21.17 48.83
N LEU A 608 -5.98 -20.67 50.04
CA LEU A 608 -6.24 -19.24 50.26
C LEU A 608 -5.00 -18.37 50.01
N GLN A 609 -3.79 -18.89 50.19
CA GLN A 609 -2.55 -18.23 49.82
C GLN A 609 -2.35 -18.19 48.31
N GLN A 610 -2.60 -19.31 47.62
CA GLN A 610 -2.51 -19.40 46.16
C GLN A 610 -3.53 -18.48 45.46
N TYR A 611 -4.71 -18.30 46.06
CA TYR A 611 -5.81 -17.52 45.50
C TYR A 611 -6.21 -16.36 46.43
N PRO A 612 -5.48 -15.21 46.39
CA PRO A 612 -5.65 -14.11 47.37
C PRO A 612 -6.99 -13.36 47.29
N PHE A 613 -7.75 -13.58 46.22
CA PHE A 613 -9.06 -12.96 45.97
C PHE A 613 -10.23 -13.75 46.58
N LEU A 614 -10.02 -15.00 47.01
CA LEU A 614 -11.05 -15.78 47.69
C LEU A 614 -11.31 -15.23 49.10
N THR A 615 -12.57 -15.11 49.48
CA THR A 615 -12.98 -14.84 50.87
C THR A 615 -13.72 -16.04 51.42
N ILE A 616 -13.73 -16.20 52.76
CA ILE A 616 -14.39 -17.33 53.41
C ILE A 616 -15.31 -16.87 54.55
N GLU A 617 -16.40 -17.59 54.73
CA GLU A 617 -17.24 -17.53 55.92
C GLU A 617 -17.07 -18.82 56.73
N LEU A 618 -16.72 -18.66 58.02
CA LEU A 618 -16.50 -19.72 58.98
C LEU A 618 -17.76 -19.89 59.83
N GLN A 619 -18.49 -20.97 59.62
CA GLN A 619 -19.75 -21.26 60.29
C GLN A 619 -19.55 -22.31 61.39
N GLY A 620 -19.71 -21.93 62.65
CA GLY A 620 -19.57 -22.83 63.78
C GLY A 620 -20.86 -23.59 64.10
N HIS A 621 -20.74 -24.89 64.39
CA HIS A 621 -21.84 -25.79 64.75
C HIS A 621 -21.51 -26.65 65.98
N THR A 622 -22.54 -27.12 66.66
CA THR A 622 -22.47 -28.04 67.80
C THR A 622 -23.47 -29.17 67.67
N ASP A 623 -23.27 -30.24 68.44
CA ASP A 623 -24.30 -31.26 68.66
C ASP A 623 -25.40 -30.73 69.63
N PRO A 624 -26.59 -31.35 69.69
CA PRO A 624 -27.77 -30.77 70.35
C PRO A 624 -27.86 -31.02 71.86
N ARG A 625 -26.81 -31.57 72.49
CA ARG A 625 -26.93 -32.09 73.87
C ARG A 625 -26.87 -31.03 74.97
N ALA A 626 -26.44 -29.80 74.66
CA ALA A 626 -26.37 -28.69 75.61
C ALA A 626 -27.48 -27.67 75.36
N SER A 627 -27.54 -26.62 76.19
CA SER A 627 -28.53 -25.55 75.98
C SER A 627 -28.19 -24.71 74.75
N ALA A 628 -29.20 -24.23 74.02
CA ALA A 628 -29.02 -23.39 72.84
C ALA A 628 -28.05 -22.21 73.05
N ALA A 629 -28.14 -21.52 74.20
CA ALA A 629 -27.24 -20.42 74.54
C ALA A 629 -25.78 -20.88 74.72
N TYR A 630 -25.57 -22.05 75.35
CA TYR A 630 -24.25 -22.63 75.50
C TYR A 630 -23.66 -23.05 74.15
N ASN A 631 -24.46 -23.74 73.35
CA ASN A 631 -24.08 -24.25 72.04
C ASN A 631 -23.78 -23.13 71.04
N GLN A 632 -24.53 -22.03 71.08
CA GLN A 632 -24.23 -20.83 70.31
C GLN A 632 -22.85 -20.25 70.66
N ALA A 633 -22.54 -20.13 71.95
CA ALA A 633 -21.24 -19.63 72.40
C ALA A 633 -20.09 -20.60 72.07
N LEU A 634 -20.32 -21.92 72.15
CA LEU A 634 -19.33 -22.93 71.80
C LEU A 634 -19.03 -22.96 70.30
N ALA A 635 -20.05 -22.89 69.45
CA ALA A 635 -19.89 -22.77 68.00
C ALA A 635 -19.09 -21.51 67.61
N GLU A 636 -19.34 -20.37 68.26
CA GLU A 636 -18.58 -19.14 68.03
C GLU A 636 -17.10 -19.29 68.41
N ARG A 637 -16.82 -19.92 69.57
CA ARG A 637 -15.44 -20.23 69.97
C ARG A 637 -14.72 -21.13 68.96
N ARG A 638 -15.42 -22.13 68.39
CA ARG A 638 -14.86 -23.01 67.35
C ARG A 638 -14.50 -22.24 66.07
N ALA A 639 -15.42 -21.40 65.58
CA ALA A 639 -15.16 -20.56 64.41
C ALA A 639 -14.00 -19.57 64.66
N LEU A 640 -13.92 -19.00 65.86
CA LEU A 640 -12.79 -18.17 66.29
C LEU A 640 -11.47 -18.95 66.33
N SER A 641 -11.46 -20.19 66.81
CA SER A 641 -10.27 -21.05 66.80
C SER A 641 -9.75 -21.32 65.39
N VAL A 642 -10.65 -21.62 64.44
CA VAL A 642 -10.31 -21.80 63.02
C VAL A 642 -9.76 -20.50 62.43
N ARG A 643 -10.43 -19.36 62.67
CA ARG A 643 -9.95 -18.04 62.21
C ARG A 643 -8.55 -17.75 62.73
N ASN A 644 -8.32 -17.95 64.04
CA ASN A 644 -7.02 -17.70 64.66
C ASN A 644 -5.92 -18.64 64.12
N TYR A 645 -6.28 -19.86 63.74
CA TYR A 645 -5.35 -20.77 63.06
C TYR A 645 -4.96 -20.22 61.68
N LEU A 646 -5.95 -19.88 60.84
CA LEU A 646 -5.71 -19.35 59.49
C LEU A 646 -4.98 -17.99 59.50
N LEU A 647 -5.23 -17.15 60.50
CA LEU A 647 -4.46 -15.91 60.73
C LEU A 647 -2.97 -16.18 60.93
N ARG A 648 -2.61 -17.22 61.70
CA ARG A 648 -1.20 -17.62 61.91
C ARG A 648 -0.57 -18.19 60.63
N GLN A 649 -1.38 -18.79 59.76
CA GLN A 649 -0.96 -19.23 58.42
C GLN A 649 -0.90 -18.07 57.40
N GLY A 650 -1.08 -16.82 57.83
CA GLY A 650 -0.91 -15.64 56.97
C GLY A 650 -2.13 -15.24 56.14
N ILE A 651 -3.32 -15.79 56.43
CA ILE A 651 -4.57 -15.35 55.77
C ILE A 651 -5.04 -14.04 56.40
N ALA A 652 -5.28 -13.01 55.59
CA ALA A 652 -5.63 -11.69 56.07
C ALA A 652 -7.00 -11.67 56.80
N PRO A 653 -7.15 -10.95 57.94
CA PRO A 653 -8.38 -10.90 58.72
C PRO A 653 -9.64 -10.52 57.94
N GLU A 654 -9.51 -9.59 57.00
CA GLU A 654 -10.59 -9.07 56.16
C GLU A 654 -11.14 -10.09 55.17
N ARG A 655 -10.43 -11.21 54.95
CA ARG A 655 -10.87 -12.31 54.08
C ARG A 655 -11.73 -13.34 54.80
N MET A 656 -11.96 -13.18 56.11
CA MET A 656 -12.63 -14.17 56.96
C MET A 656 -13.79 -13.56 57.74
N MET A 657 -14.99 -14.08 57.53
CA MET A 657 -16.18 -13.75 58.31
C MET A 657 -16.52 -14.92 59.25
N ILE A 658 -17.03 -14.64 60.44
CA ILE A 658 -17.49 -15.68 61.38
C ILE A 658 -19.01 -15.62 61.50
N ARG A 659 -19.65 -16.79 61.45
CA ARG A 659 -21.03 -16.99 61.92
C ARG A 659 -21.07 -18.17 62.88
N SER A 660 -22.02 -18.11 63.80
CA SER A 660 -22.28 -19.20 64.75
C SER A 660 -23.74 -19.60 64.65
N PHE A 661 -23.98 -20.91 64.55
CA PHE A 661 -25.33 -21.48 64.48
C PHE A 661 -25.66 -22.40 65.66
N GLY A 662 -24.68 -22.71 66.52
CA GLY A 662 -24.87 -23.67 67.61
C GLY A 662 -25.45 -25.00 67.10
N GLU A 663 -26.50 -25.49 67.76
CA GLU A 663 -27.22 -26.71 67.38
C GLU A 663 -28.29 -26.50 66.29
N SER A 664 -28.55 -25.26 65.87
CA SER A 664 -29.70 -24.94 65.00
C SER A 664 -29.58 -25.46 63.56
N GLN A 665 -28.35 -25.80 63.14
CA GLN A 665 -28.04 -26.36 61.82
C GLN A 665 -27.19 -27.63 61.95
N ARG A 666 -27.82 -28.70 62.44
CA ARG A 666 -27.23 -30.04 62.51
C ARG A 666 -26.98 -30.58 61.09
N ARG A 667 -25.89 -31.31 60.92
CA ARG A 667 -25.56 -32.00 59.66
C ARG A 667 -26.28 -33.35 59.58
N THR A 668 -26.49 -33.96 60.73
CA THR A 668 -27.09 -35.29 60.87
C THR A 668 -28.39 -35.21 61.66
N MET A 669 -29.29 -36.16 61.38
CA MET A 669 -30.58 -36.27 62.09
C MET A 669 -30.56 -37.38 63.16
N GLY A 670 -29.50 -38.18 63.22
CA GLY A 670 -29.37 -39.25 64.21
C GLY A 670 -28.73 -38.77 65.50
N ASP A 671 -28.80 -39.61 66.52
CA ASP A 671 -28.43 -39.28 67.90
C ASP A 671 -27.39 -40.28 68.44
N ASP A 672 -26.46 -40.70 67.59
CA ASP A 672 -25.34 -41.56 67.95
C ASP A 672 -24.00 -40.79 68.07
N PRO A 673 -22.94 -41.37 68.69
CA PRO A 673 -21.66 -40.69 68.87
C PRO A 673 -20.98 -40.21 67.57
N VAL A 674 -21.24 -40.86 66.44
CA VAL A 674 -20.67 -40.51 65.13
C VAL A 674 -21.40 -39.30 64.56
N ASP A 675 -22.73 -39.30 64.65
CA ASP A 675 -23.59 -38.19 64.25
C ASP A 675 -23.28 -36.91 65.05
N TYR A 676 -23.11 -37.05 66.36
CA TYR A 676 -22.65 -35.92 67.19
C TYR A 676 -21.26 -35.42 66.78
N ALA A 677 -20.33 -36.31 66.44
CA ALA A 677 -19.02 -35.88 65.95
C ALA A 677 -19.09 -35.08 64.64
N ARG A 678 -20.00 -35.46 63.73
CA ARG A 678 -20.24 -34.74 62.46
C ARG A 678 -20.92 -33.40 62.67
N ASP A 679 -21.80 -33.28 63.67
CA ASP A 679 -22.46 -32.02 64.02
C ASP A 679 -21.48 -31.01 64.66
N ARG A 680 -20.49 -31.50 65.42
CA ARG A 680 -19.42 -30.66 66.00
C ARG A 680 -18.39 -30.25 64.96
N ARG A 681 -18.72 -29.25 64.14
CA ARG A 681 -17.85 -28.78 63.06
C ARG A 681 -17.79 -27.26 62.93
N VAL A 682 -16.79 -26.80 62.19
CA VAL A 682 -16.81 -25.52 61.48
C VAL A 682 -16.90 -25.83 59.99
N GLU A 683 -17.91 -25.28 59.33
CA GLU A 683 -18.09 -25.36 57.89
C GLU A 683 -17.57 -24.06 57.24
N ILE A 684 -16.81 -24.19 56.17
CA ILE A 684 -16.11 -23.10 55.50
C ILE A 684 -16.77 -22.87 54.15
N ILE A 685 -17.40 -21.71 54.00
CA ILE A 685 -18.07 -21.30 52.77
C ILE A 685 -17.14 -20.38 52.01
N PHE A 686 -16.64 -20.84 50.86
CA PHE A 686 -15.82 -20.04 49.97
C PHE A 686 -16.72 -19.14 49.13
N GLN A 687 -16.40 -17.85 49.10
CA GLN A 687 -17.02 -16.86 48.23
C GLN A 687 -15.98 -16.45 47.19
N ASP A 688 -16.31 -16.68 45.93
CA ASP A 688 -15.53 -16.21 44.81
C ASP A 688 -16.22 -15.01 44.14
N LEU A 689 -15.41 -14.02 43.78
CA LEU A 689 -15.85 -12.79 43.13
C LEU A 689 -15.59 -12.82 41.61
N ARG A 690 -15.07 -13.93 41.04
CA ARG A 690 -14.55 -13.98 39.66
C ARG A 690 -14.95 -15.21 38.81
N GLY A 691 -15.85 -16.07 39.27
CA GLY A 691 -16.43 -17.17 38.49
C GLY A 691 -15.67 -18.52 38.50
N LEU A 692 -14.87 -18.83 39.51
CA LEU A 692 -14.22 -20.14 39.73
C LEU A 692 -15.23 -21.23 40.09
N GLU A 693 -15.03 -22.42 39.53
CA GLU A 693 -15.72 -23.64 39.97
C GLU A 693 -14.95 -24.26 41.16
N ILE A 694 -15.58 -24.26 42.34
CA ILE A 694 -15.03 -24.85 43.57
C ILE A 694 -15.71 -26.19 43.82
N ILE A 695 -14.94 -27.27 43.75
CA ILE A 695 -15.37 -28.63 44.10
C ILE A 695 -14.97 -28.91 45.54
N PHE A 696 -15.96 -29.07 46.43
CA PHE A 696 -15.71 -29.39 47.83
C PHE A 696 -15.40 -30.87 48.02
N GLU A 697 -14.22 -31.15 48.57
CA GLU A 697 -13.87 -32.51 48.97
C GLU A 697 -14.54 -32.83 50.30
N THR A 698 -15.36 -33.87 50.30
CA THR A 698 -15.94 -34.37 51.54
C THR A 698 -14.89 -35.20 52.25
N GLN A 699 -14.40 -34.71 53.38
CA GLN A 699 -13.43 -35.39 54.24
C GLN A 699 -13.98 -35.49 55.66
N GLU A 700 -13.69 -36.62 56.33
CA GLU A 700 -13.96 -36.87 57.76
C GLU A 700 -12.71 -37.43 58.46
N THR A 701 -11.52 -37.17 57.91
CA THR A 701 -10.25 -37.69 58.46
C THR A 701 -9.92 -37.08 59.82
N ASP A 702 -10.49 -35.91 60.14
CA ASP A 702 -10.35 -35.24 61.42
C ASP A 702 -11.53 -35.44 62.38
N LEU A 703 -12.42 -36.39 62.08
CA LEU A 703 -13.61 -36.68 62.90
C LEU A 703 -13.20 -37.24 64.29
N GLN A 704 -13.68 -36.60 65.35
CA GLN A 704 -13.34 -36.94 66.74
C GLN A 704 -14.55 -37.57 67.44
N ILE A 705 -14.62 -38.90 67.40
CA ILE A 705 -15.71 -39.69 68.01
C ILE A 705 -15.40 -39.92 69.49
N GLU A 706 -16.42 -39.80 70.34
CA GLU A 706 -16.31 -40.12 71.76
C GLU A 706 -16.08 -41.62 71.94
N SER A 707 -15.08 -42.01 72.74
CA SER A 707 -14.91 -43.41 73.13
C SER A 707 -16.16 -43.87 73.88
N THR A 708 -16.90 -44.82 73.32
CA THR A 708 -17.91 -45.55 74.08
C THR A 708 -17.16 -46.38 75.12
N GLY A 709 -17.22 -45.98 76.38
CA GLY A 709 -16.61 -46.73 77.47
C GLY A 709 -17.17 -48.14 77.53
N SER A 710 -16.44 -49.08 76.96
CA SER A 710 -16.40 -50.50 77.31
C SER A 710 -14.95 -50.95 77.20
N ASP A 711 -14.17 -50.61 78.22
CA ASP A 711 -13.25 -51.53 78.90
C ASP A 711 -12.68 -50.82 80.14
N GLU A 712 -12.80 -51.53 81.26
CA GLU A 712 -11.98 -51.36 82.47
C GLU A 712 -10.48 -51.48 82.16
#